data_AF-A0A969FZK6-F1
#
_entry.id   AF-A0A969FZK6-F1
#
_cell.length_a   1.000
_cell.length_b   1.000
_cell.length_c   1.000
_cell.angle_alpha   90.00
_cell.angle_beta   90.00
_cell.angle_gamma   90.00
#
_symmetry.space_group_name_H-M   'P 1'
#
loop_
_entity.id
_entity.type
_entity.pdbx_description
1 polymer ?
#
loop_
_entity_poly.entity_id
_entity_poly.type
_entity_poly.pdbx_seq_one_letter_code
_entity_poly.pdbx_strand_id
1 'polypeptide(L)'
;MAELRTVYAQQALSQIPRLLSNQDRNPFSPTYGCFHRDYWLDKTSDFPDAVRQFATHALALVYTHDFPGNIYRGQPKIRDWAIAGLDYWARIQHRDGSFDEFYPYERGWVGPSAFTTFTSIESCMLLKDHLPGAVAERVHQAIRRAAHFISRGETEEDHLANHHAMACLAVWKAYRLLGDAALKAGYQQLWRGFLRYHHEGEGWSREYDGVDPGYLSATVSFLAKIYQDHPDAELLRVIQQSVEFSSYFVYPNGFYAGSMGSRNTLHFYPHGYEIVARAIPLAAAMAEKMLRSLSEGKLVPPEIISDRYVVYRVPEFLQAYLDYTPRPAELPPLPYEREPFTRYFPGARVFVATLPERYVVANLAKGGVVKIFDRQRGTLLLNDCGLIGKLANGRVVTSQWIDPSYRCEADEQGWTVSGHLHAVPSHKLFTPLKQVLFRSALVAMGWNPAFSHRLKGTIRKTLMLGQRPVPLHFRRSLRLNAHEPLTLRDELWAAGEGEVRSLSVGDEFFVRYVPQSRYFQSQELDIQGYTLSDGHIQALNQRQRLQIEQQVVAVGAQPAGAFAVNVRVRAPEAGEMEQAGPVPFGVYDVDYYHGRQRKPQLIYRLKRRTDEVEAALRCYHDGRLQVIVDVGTADGLMLQQLRQRMGSLTFLGFDLSLGLLKVHPVDGVLKSQSDALVMPVRDSVADAVIATAVIEHVPDAGAMLRECARMLRPGGLLVMTTPDPLMEKISSRIGLLKEAGHQETLNLSQLCERSEAAGFQVVEAKKFMFSPVGFPAEKLIERGMRAVGLDLVMANQLVVVRKV
;
A
#
# COMPACT_ATOMS: atom_id res chain seq x y z
N MET A 1 -35.94 -29.10 2.55
CA MET A 1 -34.72 -28.32 2.22
C MET A 1 -33.72 -28.54 3.35
N ALA A 2 -32.46 -28.85 3.04
CA ALA A 2 -31.42 -28.92 4.08
C ALA A 2 -31.34 -27.56 4.80
N GLU A 3 -31.15 -27.58 6.12
CA GLU A 3 -31.02 -26.36 6.92
C GLU A 3 -29.82 -25.55 6.40
N LEU A 4 -29.99 -24.26 6.11
CA LEU A 4 -29.00 -23.46 5.37
C LEU A 4 -27.60 -23.47 6.04
N ARG A 5 -27.53 -23.51 7.38
CA ARG A 5 -26.26 -23.63 8.12
C ARG A 5 -25.42 -24.84 7.73
N THR A 6 -26.04 -25.92 7.24
CA THR A 6 -25.35 -27.15 6.84
C THR A 6 -24.37 -26.93 5.68
N VAL A 7 -24.54 -25.84 4.91
CA VAL A 7 -23.59 -25.44 3.86
C VAL A 7 -22.19 -25.21 4.44
N TYR A 8 -22.06 -24.58 5.61
CA TYR A 8 -20.75 -24.41 6.25
C TYR A 8 -20.07 -25.76 6.51
N ALA A 9 -20.80 -26.70 7.12
CA ALA A 9 -20.29 -28.03 7.41
C ALA A 9 -19.95 -28.81 6.14
N GLN A 10 -20.78 -28.76 5.10
CA GLN A 10 -20.55 -29.44 3.83
C GLN A 10 -19.28 -28.95 3.13
N GLN A 11 -19.11 -27.62 3.01
CA GLN A 11 -17.94 -27.00 2.39
C GLN A 11 -16.64 -27.27 3.19
N ALA A 12 -16.74 -27.43 4.51
CA ALA A 12 -15.59 -27.79 5.33
C ALA A 12 -15.25 -29.30 5.26
N LEU A 13 -16.26 -30.16 5.40
CA LEU A 13 -16.09 -31.62 5.41
C LEU A 13 -15.57 -32.16 4.09
N SER A 14 -15.95 -31.55 2.96
CA SER A 14 -15.45 -31.89 1.62
C SER A 14 -13.91 -31.79 1.54
N GLN A 15 -13.29 -30.97 2.38
CA GLN A 15 -11.84 -30.71 2.36
C GLN A 15 -11.04 -31.53 3.38
N ILE A 16 -11.68 -32.26 4.31
CA ILE A 16 -10.94 -33.09 5.28
C ILE A 16 -10.03 -34.12 4.57
N PRO A 17 -10.45 -34.82 3.49
CA PRO A 17 -9.55 -35.70 2.74
C PRO A 17 -8.32 -34.98 2.17
N ARG A 18 -8.48 -33.72 1.74
CA ARG A 18 -7.39 -32.89 1.21
C ARG A 18 -6.41 -32.50 2.31
N LEU A 19 -6.89 -32.13 3.50
CA LEU A 19 -6.04 -31.89 4.69
C LEU A 19 -5.27 -33.15 5.09
N LEU A 20 -5.96 -34.29 5.15
CA LEU A 20 -5.35 -35.58 5.48
C LEU A 20 -4.32 -36.04 4.44
N SER A 21 -4.51 -35.67 3.16
CA SER A 21 -3.54 -35.96 2.09
C SER A 21 -2.29 -35.08 2.19
N ASN A 22 -2.41 -33.92 2.81
CA ASN A 22 -1.29 -33.04 3.12
C ASN A 22 -0.48 -33.49 4.35
N GLN A 23 -1.05 -34.37 5.20
CA GLN A 23 -0.42 -34.81 6.44
C GLN A 23 0.47 -36.05 6.25
N ASP A 24 1.66 -36.03 6.83
CA ASP A 24 2.47 -37.22 7.08
C ASP A 24 1.82 -38.05 8.19
N ARG A 25 1.29 -39.22 7.81
CA ARG A 25 0.55 -40.12 8.69
C ARG A 25 1.32 -41.40 9.04
N ASN A 26 2.59 -41.50 8.66
CA ASN A 26 3.42 -42.65 8.99
C ASN A 26 4.07 -42.46 10.38
N PRO A 27 3.70 -43.23 11.42
CA PRO A 27 4.23 -43.04 12.78
C PRO A 27 5.73 -43.30 12.91
N PHE A 28 6.34 -43.97 11.94
CA PHE A 28 7.80 -44.20 11.89
C PHE A 28 8.56 -43.10 11.14
N SER A 29 7.84 -42.13 10.56
CA SER A 29 8.46 -41.01 9.85
C SER A 29 8.97 -39.95 10.83
N PRO A 30 10.16 -39.36 10.60
CA PRO A 30 10.63 -38.22 11.41
C PRO A 30 9.71 -37.00 11.30
N THR A 31 8.90 -36.92 10.24
CA THR A 31 7.94 -35.84 9.99
C THR A 31 6.51 -36.20 10.34
N TYR A 32 6.26 -37.31 11.07
CA TYR A 32 4.92 -37.72 11.48
C TYR A 32 4.15 -36.56 12.14
N GLY A 33 2.99 -36.22 11.55
CA GLY A 33 2.14 -35.10 11.94
C GLY A 33 2.27 -33.84 11.07
N CYS A 34 3.26 -33.76 10.19
CA CYS A 34 3.50 -32.59 9.33
C CYS A 34 2.45 -32.45 8.21
N PHE A 35 1.77 -31.31 8.12
CA PHE A 35 0.83 -30.97 7.04
C PHE A 35 1.49 -30.30 5.82
N HIS A 36 2.82 -30.18 5.79
CA HIS A 36 3.55 -29.59 4.66
C HIS A 36 4.03 -30.65 3.67
N ARG A 37 3.13 -31.12 2.80
CA ARG A 37 3.42 -32.18 1.81
C ARG A 37 4.65 -31.88 0.93
N ASP A 38 4.77 -30.64 0.48
CA ASP A 38 5.91 -30.15 -0.31
C ASP A 38 7.27 -30.36 0.41
N TYR A 39 7.27 -30.41 1.75
CA TYR A 39 8.44 -30.63 2.59
C TYR A 39 8.65 -32.11 2.95
N TRP A 40 7.61 -32.79 3.45
CA TRP A 40 7.79 -34.16 3.95
C TRP A 40 7.77 -35.22 2.85
N LEU A 41 7.06 -34.98 1.73
CA LEU A 41 6.96 -35.92 0.62
C LEU A 41 7.67 -35.43 -0.65
N ASP A 42 7.27 -34.28 -1.18
CA ASP A 42 7.68 -33.88 -2.54
C ASP A 42 9.12 -33.32 -2.58
N LYS A 43 9.66 -32.92 -1.42
CA LYS A 43 11.02 -32.39 -1.24
C LYS A 43 11.33 -31.16 -2.08
N THR A 44 10.30 -30.35 -2.37
CA THR A 44 10.42 -29.06 -3.06
C THR A 44 10.58 -27.90 -2.07
N SER A 45 10.26 -28.11 -0.78
CA SER A 45 10.59 -27.22 0.33
C SER A 45 11.70 -27.82 1.20
N ASP A 46 12.61 -26.97 1.68
CA ASP A 46 13.72 -27.33 2.57
C ASP A 46 13.42 -27.08 4.07
N PHE A 47 12.21 -26.61 4.39
CA PHE A 47 11.74 -26.41 5.77
C PHE A 47 10.22 -26.61 5.90
N PRO A 48 9.69 -26.88 7.11
CA PRO A 48 8.26 -26.98 7.34
C PRO A 48 7.61 -25.59 7.50
N ASP A 49 6.60 -25.31 6.69
CA ASP A 49 5.72 -24.15 6.86
C ASP A 49 4.79 -24.42 8.05
N ALA A 50 5.01 -23.71 9.16
CA ALA A 50 4.28 -23.94 10.40
C ALA A 50 2.79 -23.64 10.25
N VAL A 51 2.40 -22.70 9.37
CA VAL A 51 1.00 -22.32 9.13
C VAL A 51 0.14 -23.54 8.79
N ARG A 52 0.71 -24.53 8.09
CA ARG A 52 -0.04 -25.72 7.68
C ARG A 52 -0.51 -26.56 8.86
N GLN A 53 0.14 -26.46 10.03
CA GLN A 53 -0.32 -27.15 11.24
C GLN A 53 -1.65 -26.62 11.78
N PHE A 54 -2.15 -25.47 11.28
CA PHE A 54 -3.50 -24.97 11.55
C PHE A 54 -4.59 -26.01 11.20
N ALA A 55 -4.32 -26.90 10.23
CA ALA A 55 -5.20 -28.02 9.85
C ALA A 55 -5.51 -28.98 11.01
N THR A 56 -4.67 -29.03 12.04
CA THR A 56 -4.88 -29.85 13.24
C THR A 56 -6.21 -29.54 13.92
N HIS A 57 -6.63 -28.28 13.90
CA HIS A 57 -7.89 -27.85 14.49
C HIS A 57 -9.11 -28.40 13.74
N ALA A 58 -9.04 -28.49 12.40
CA ALA A 58 -10.10 -29.12 11.63
C ALA A 58 -10.27 -30.60 12.03
N LEU A 59 -9.16 -31.33 12.16
CA LEU A 59 -9.21 -32.74 12.58
C LEU A 59 -9.76 -32.91 14.01
N ALA A 60 -9.36 -32.04 14.94
CA ALA A 60 -9.90 -32.05 16.30
C ALA A 60 -11.42 -31.78 16.30
N LEU A 61 -11.88 -30.76 15.55
CA LEU A 61 -13.30 -30.42 15.46
C LEU A 61 -14.15 -31.56 14.91
N VAL A 62 -13.76 -32.17 13.78
CA VAL A 62 -14.52 -33.27 13.16
C VAL A 62 -14.41 -34.57 13.96
N TYR A 63 -13.41 -34.73 14.81
CA TYR A 63 -13.35 -35.86 15.74
C TYR A 63 -14.35 -35.71 16.90
N THR A 64 -14.44 -34.53 17.51
CA THR A 64 -15.22 -34.32 18.74
C THR A 64 -16.70 -33.98 18.51
N HIS A 65 -17.04 -33.34 17.39
CA HIS A 65 -18.38 -32.83 17.15
C HIS A 65 -19.13 -33.62 16.08
N ASP A 66 -20.47 -33.54 16.14
CA ASP A 66 -21.34 -34.07 15.11
C ASP A 66 -21.62 -32.99 14.05
N PHE A 67 -21.37 -33.34 12.79
CA PHE A 67 -21.70 -32.50 11.65
C PHE A 67 -22.46 -33.35 10.63
N PRO A 68 -23.35 -32.77 9.81
CA PRO A 68 -24.08 -33.51 8.79
C PRO A 68 -23.12 -34.24 7.83
N GLY A 69 -23.19 -35.56 7.79
CA GLY A 69 -22.31 -36.39 6.95
C GLY A 69 -20.89 -36.60 7.51
N ASN A 70 -20.65 -36.29 8.78
CA ASN A 70 -19.33 -36.45 9.40
C ASN A 70 -18.98 -37.91 9.70
N ILE A 71 -18.17 -38.53 8.83
CA ILE A 71 -17.65 -39.88 9.03
C ILE A 71 -16.46 -39.95 10.02
N TYR A 72 -15.92 -38.81 10.44
CA TYR A 72 -14.69 -38.70 11.23
C TYR A 72 -14.94 -38.68 12.74
N ARG A 73 -16.19 -38.44 13.16
CA ARG A 73 -16.56 -38.35 14.58
C ARG A 73 -16.18 -39.62 15.33
N GLY A 74 -15.47 -39.46 16.44
CA GLY A 74 -15.05 -40.56 17.31
C GLY A 74 -14.03 -41.52 16.68
N GLN A 75 -13.58 -41.30 15.44
CA GLN A 75 -12.63 -42.19 14.77
C GLN A 75 -11.24 -42.12 15.43
N PRO A 76 -10.69 -43.23 15.97
CA PRO A 76 -9.42 -43.22 16.68
C PRO A 76 -8.25 -42.71 15.84
N LYS A 77 -8.23 -43.03 14.54
CA LYS A 77 -7.18 -42.55 13.62
C LYS A 77 -7.18 -41.02 13.47
N ILE A 78 -8.36 -40.39 13.44
CA ILE A 78 -8.47 -38.94 13.29
C ILE A 78 -7.93 -38.25 14.55
N ARG A 79 -8.28 -38.76 15.74
CA ARG A 79 -7.70 -38.34 17.01
C ARG A 79 -6.18 -38.46 17.00
N ASP A 80 -5.65 -39.63 16.66
CA ASP A 80 -4.21 -39.90 16.70
C ASP A 80 -3.45 -38.98 15.73
N TRP A 81 -4.00 -38.75 14.53
CA TRP A 81 -3.45 -37.82 13.56
C TRP A 81 -3.54 -36.35 13.98
N ALA A 82 -4.61 -35.94 14.65
CA ALA A 82 -4.69 -34.60 15.23
C ALA A 82 -3.64 -34.40 16.35
N ILE A 83 -3.47 -35.39 17.23
CA ILE A 83 -2.43 -35.38 18.28
C ILE A 83 -1.03 -35.32 17.66
N ALA A 84 -0.77 -36.11 16.61
CA ALA A 84 0.50 -36.07 15.89
C ALA A 84 0.77 -34.69 15.28
N GLY A 85 -0.26 -34.02 14.74
CA GLY A 85 -0.18 -32.66 14.23
C GLY A 85 0.23 -31.64 15.30
N LEU A 86 -0.39 -31.71 16.48
CA LEU A 86 -0.03 -30.90 17.65
C LEU A 86 1.41 -31.15 18.10
N ASP A 87 1.81 -32.41 18.20
CA ASP A 87 3.16 -32.77 18.65
C ASP A 87 4.23 -32.35 17.63
N TYR A 88 3.94 -32.45 16.32
CA TYR A 88 4.83 -31.95 15.28
C TYR A 88 4.98 -30.43 15.34
N TRP A 89 3.87 -29.70 15.50
CA TRP A 89 3.89 -28.24 15.70
C TRP A 89 4.80 -27.85 16.86
N ALA A 90 4.66 -28.50 18.02
CA ALA A 90 5.50 -28.19 19.19
C ALA A 90 7.00 -28.45 18.95
N ARG A 91 7.35 -29.45 18.11
CA ARG A 91 8.74 -29.84 17.81
C ARG A 91 9.46 -28.89 16.84
N ILE A 92 8.74 -28.21 15.94
CA ILE A 92 9.33 -27.31 14.94
C ILE A 92 9.52 -25.87 15.45
N GLN A 93 9.15 -25.59 16.70
CA GLN A 93 9.26 -24.26 17.30
C GLN A 93 10.72 -23.84 17.55
N HIS A 94 11.04 -22.58 17.27
CA HIS A 94 12.33 -21.98 17.66
C HIS A 94 12.44 -21.79 19.18
N ARG A 95 13.67 -21.66 19.69
CA ARG A 95 13.93 -21.48 21.13
C ARG A 95 13.26 -20.24 21.73
N ASP A 96 13.05 -19.20 20.93
CA ASP A 96 12.40 -17.96 21.35
C ASP A 96 10.87 -18.03 21.33
N GLY A 97 10.29 -19.14 20.85
CA GLY A 97 8.84 -19.35 20.77
C GLY A 97 8.25 -19.10 19.37
N SER A 98 9.04 -18.61 18.42
CA SER A 98 8.60 -18.28 17.06
C SER A 98 8.58 -19.48 16.11
N PHE A 99 7.97 -19.27 14.94
CA PHE A 99 7.83 -20.24 13.86
C PHE A 99 8.13 -19.61 12.49
N ASP A 100 8.38 -20.45 11.48
CA ASP A 100 8.68 -20.04 10.11
C ASP A 100 7.50 -20.34 9.15
N GLU A 101 7.27 -19.47 8.15
CA GLU A 101 6.23 -19.63 7.12
C GLU A 101 6.84 -19.65 5.70
N PHE A 102 7.55 -18.60 5.29
CA PHE A 102 8.00 -18.38 3.90
C PHE A 102 9.45 -18.79 3.63
N TYR A 103 10.31 -18.74 4.64
CA TYR A 103 11.71 -19.16 4.53
C TYR A 103 12.27 -19.54 5.91
N PRO A 104 13.35 -20.34 5.96
CA PRO A 104 13.99 -20.74 7.21
C PRO A 104 14.46 -19.51 8.00
N TYR A 105 14.26 -19.55 9.32
CA TYR A 105 14.63 -18.49 10.25
C TYR A 105 13.90 -17.16 10.03
N GLU A 106 12.73 -17.19 9.40
CA GLU A 106 11.84 -16.03 9.29
C GLU A 106 11.39 -15.53 10.67
N ARG A 107 11.11 -16.43 11.61
CA ARG A 107 10.61 -16.10 12.96
C ARG A 107 9.39 -15.18 12.92
N GLY A 108 8.42 -15.54 12.09
CA GLY A 108 7.26 -14.69 11.81
C GLY A 108 6.38 -14.47 13.04
N TRP A 109 5.95 -13.23 13.26
CA TRP A 109 5.18 -12.85 14.44
C TRP A 109 3.75 -13.43 14.43
N VAL A 110 2.87 -12.92 13.55
CA VAL A 110 1.47 -13.39 13.54
C VAL A 110 1.27 -14.57 12.60
N GLY A 111 1.73 -14.46 11.34
CA GLY A 111 1.51 -15.46 10.28
C GLY A 111 1.75 -16.89 10.75
N PRO A 112 3.01 -17.27 11.04
CA PRO A 112 3.31 -18.62 11.52
C PRO A 112 3.13 -18.81 13.02
N SER A 113 3.30 -17.80 13.88
CA SER A 113 3.26 -18.02 15.34
C SER A 113 1.88 -17.82 15.97
N ALA A 114 1.21 -16.68 15.77
CA ALA A 114 -0.08 -16.43 16.42
C ALA A 114 -1.22 -17.32 15.90
N PHE A 115 -1.36 -17.46 14.58
CA PHE A 115 -2.42 -18.29 13.99
C PHE A 115 -2.32 -19.76 14.42
N THR A 116 -1.11 -20.33 14.40
CA THR A 116 -0.89 -21.72 14.79
C THR A 116 -0.97 -21.93 16.30
N THR A 117 -0.58 -20.93 17.10
CA THR A 117 -0.76 -20.98 18.56
C THR A 117 -2.24 -21.01 18.93
N PHE A 118 -3.06 -20.13 18.34
CA PHE A 118 -4.51 -20.12 18.56
C PHE A 118 -5.12 -21.50 18.26
N THR A 119 -4.83 -22.06 17.09
CA THR A 119 -5.41 -23.35 16.70
C THR A 119 -4.86 -24.53 17.46
N SER A 120 -3.61 -24.47 17.90
CA SER A 120 -3.03 -25.49 18.77
C SER A 120 -3.68 -25.47 20.15
N ILE A 121 -4.02 -24.29 20.69
CA ILE A 121 -4.79 -24.16 21.94
C ILE A 121 -6.17 -24.79 21.79
N GLU A 122 -6.93 -24.41 20.76
CA GLU A 122 -8.28 -24.94 20.54
C GLU A 122 -8.26 -26.47 20.34
N SER A 123 -7.31 -26.98 19.54
CA SER A 123 -7.13 -28.42 19.35
C SER A 123 -6.76 -29.14 20.65
N CYS A 124 -5.87 -28.55 21.45
CA CYS A 124 -5.46 -29.08 22.74
C CYS A 124 -6.64 -29.15 23.72
N MET A 125 -7.50 -28.14 23.73
CA MET A 125 -8.70 -28.11 24.57
C MET A 125 -9.73 -29.18 24.15
N LEU A 126 -9.94 -29.36 22.84
CA LEU A 126 -10.84 -30.39 22.30
C LEU A 126 -10.34 -31.81 22.58
N LEU A 127 -9.03 -32.03 22.61
CA LEU A 127 -8.40 -33.34 22.76
C LEU A 127 -7.82 -33.60 24.16
N LYS A 128 -8.12 -32.75 25.14
CA LYS A 128 -7.48 -32.75 26.47
C LYS A 128 -7.48 -34.13 27.15
N ASP A 129 -8.58 -34.89 27.02
CA ASP A 129 -8.78 -36.20 27.66
C ASP A 129 -8.10 -37.34 26.89
N HIS A 130 -7.48 -37.03 25.75
CA HIS A 130 -6.83 -37.99 24.85
C HIS A 130 -5.32 -37.74 24.67
N LEU A 131 -4.81 -36.59 25.11
CA LEU A 131 -3.41 -36.25 24.93
C LEU A 131 -2.51 -37.11 25.83
N PRO A 132 -1.51 -37.83 25.27
CA PRO A 132 -0.50 -38.49 26.08
C PRO A 132 0.25 -37.46 26.94
N GLY A 133 0.53 -37.77 28.21
CA GLY A 133 1.12 -36.81 29.15
C GLY A 133 2.40 -36.12 28.64
N ALA A 134 3.30 -36.88 28.00
CA ALA A 134 4.52 -36.31 27.42
C ALA A 134 4.26 -35.34 26.24
N VAL A 135 3.20 -35.59 25.45
CA VAL A 135 2.79 -34.69 24.35
C VAL A 135 2.09 -33.46 24.91
N ALA A 136 1.18 -33.65 25.87
CA ALA A 136 0.48 -32.55 26.54
C ALA A 136 1.47 -31.53 27.14
N GLU A 137 2.47 -32.00 27.88
CA GLU A 137 3.52 -31.16 28.45
C GLU A 137 4.29 -30.39 27.37
N ARG A 138 4.70 -31.08 26.30
CA ARG A 138 5.45 -30.45 25.20
C ARG A 138 4.63 -29.37 24.51
N VAL A 139 3.37 -29.64 24.22
CA VAL A 139 2.44 -28.69 23.57
C VAL A 139 2.16 -27.51 24.49
N HIS A 140 1.90 -27.73 25.78
CA HIS A 140 1.72 -26.64 26.75
C HIS A 140 2.94 -25.73 26.87
N GLN A 141 4.16 -26.31 26.89
CA GLN A 141 5.39 -25.51 26.88
C GLN A 141 5.56 -24.72 25.58
N ALA A 142 5.23 -25.33 24.44
CA ALA A 142 5.29 -24.64 23.15
C ALA A 142 4.28 -23.47 23.09
N ILE A 143 3.04 -23.68 23.54
CA ILE A 143 2.02 -22.63 23.67
C ILE A 143 2.52 -21.50 24.58
N ARG A 144 3.08 -21.82 25.75
CA ARG A 144 3.61 -20.82 26.69
C ARG A 144 4.69 -19.96 26.02
N ARG A 145 5.68 -20.58 25.38
CA ARG A 145 6.76 -19.84 24.69
C ARG A 145 6.23 -18.97 23.54
N ALA A 146 5.33 -19.52 22.73
CA ALA A 146 4.74 -18.77 21.62
C ALA A 146 3.92 -17.57 22.11
N ALA A 147 3.06 -17.76 23.12
CA ALA A 147 2.24 -16.69 23.68
C ALA A 147 3.10 -15.56 24.26
N HIS A 148 4.18 -15.90 24.98
CA HIS A 148 5.14 -14.91 25.48
C HIS A 148 5.87 -14.19 24.34
N PHE A 149 6.30 -14.91 23.30
CA PHE A 149 6.86 -14.30 22.09
C PHE A 149 5.88 -13.31 21.43
N ILE A 150 4.63 -13.71 21.24
CA ILE A 150 3.59 -12.89 20.61
C ILE A 150 3.30 -11.64 21.45
N SER A 151 3.20 -11.80 22.78
CA SER A 151 2.85 -10.73 23.73
C SER A 151 3.84 -9.55 23.76
N ARG A 152 5.10 -9.79 23.36
CA ARG A 152 6.12 -8.73 23.27
C ARG A 152 5.79 -7.69 22.18
N GLY A 153 4.92 -8.03 21.24
CA GLY A 153 4.56 -7.18 20.12
C GLY A 153 5.57 -7.24 18.97
N GLU A 154 5.21 -6.65 17.84
CA GLU A 154 6.10 -6.55 16.68
C GLU A 154 7.13 -5.44 16.87
N THR A 155 8.36 -5.70 16.45
CA THR A 155 9.45 -4.71 16.45
C THR A 155 9.40 -3.77 15.24
N GLU A 156 8.56 -4.06 14.24
CA GLU A 156 8.39 -3.27 13.02
C GLU A 156 7.01 -2.62 12.99
N GLU A 157 6.89 -1.40 12.46
CA GLU A 157 5.58 -0.81 12.13
C GLU A 157 4.95 -1.63 10.99
N ASP A 158 4.17 -2.65 11.32
CA ASP A 158 3.41 -3.43 10.36
C ASP A 158 1.97 -2.93 10.34
N HIS A 159 1.53 -2.38 9.21
CA HIS A 159 0.20 -1.78 9.09
C HIS A 159 -0.89 -2.84 8.84
N LEU A 160 -0.93 -3.89 9.65
CA LEU A 160 -1.80 -5.06 9.46
C LEU A 160 -2.73 -5.24 10.67
N ALA A 161 -3.87 -4.54 10.68
CA ALA A 161 -4.81 -4.59 11.80
C ALA A 161 -5.30 -6.01 12.12
N ASN A 162 -5.56 -6.82 11.10
CA ASN A 162 -5.98 -8.22 11.26
C ASN A 162 -4.94 -9.06 12.01
N HIS A 163 -3.66 -8.77 11.82
CA HIS A 163 -2.57 -9.44 12.52
C HIS A 163 -2.58 -9.10 14.00
N HIS A 164 -2.74 -7.81 14.32
CA HIS A 164 -2.88 -7.37 15.70
C HIS A 164 -4.11 -8.00 16.39
N ALA A 165 -5.24 -8.12 15.71
CA ALA A 165 -6.42 -8.80 16.24
C ALA A 165 -6.18 -10.31 16.48
N MET A 166 -5.47 -11.00 15.57
CA MET A 166 -5.09 -12.41 15.75
C MET A 166 -4.09 -12.58 16.91
N ALA A 167 -3.13 -11.65 17.08
CA ALA A 167 -2.22 -11.66 18.22
C ALA A 167 -2.98 -11.51 19.55
N CYS A 168 -3.97 -10.60 19.62
CA CYS A 168 -4.88 -10.48 20.75
C CYS A 168 -5.59 -11.80 21.06
N LEU A 169 -6.16 -12.45 20.03
CA LEU A 169 -6.88 -13.71 20.19
C LEU A 169 -5.97 -14.83 20.72
N ALA A 170 -4.80 -15.02 20.11
CA ALA A 170 -3.86 -16.07 20.49
C ALA A 170 -3.38 -15.90 21.94
N VAL A 171 -3.02 -14.68 22.35
CA VAL A 171 -2.56 -14.40 23.72
C VAL A 171 -3.71 -14.49 24.73
N TRP A 172 -4.91 -14.05 24.37
CA TRP A 172 -6.10 -14.19 25.24
C TRP A 172 -6.43 -15.66 25.50
N LYS A 173 -6.49 -16.48 24.45
CA LYS A 173 -6.74 -17.93 24.57
C LYS A 173 -5.62 -18.62 25.35
N ALA A 174 -4.36 -18.22 25.16
CA ALA A 174 -3.23 -18.74 25.94
C ALA A 174 -3.34 -18.38 27.43
N TYR A 175 -3.74 -17.15 27.76
CA TYR A 175 -4.02 -16.74 29.14
C TYR A 175 -5.14 -17.60 29.75
N ARG A 176 -6.23 -17.82 29.02
CA ARG A 176 -7.35 -18.68 29.47
C ARG A 176 -6.91 -20.12 29.74
N LEU A 177 -6.02 -20.67 28.91
CA LEU A 177 -5.49 -22.02 29.08
C LEU A 177 -4.50 -22.12 30.25
N LEU A 178 -3.57 -21.17 30.36
CA LEU A 178 -2.40 -21.28 31.25
C LEU A 178 -2.55 -20.57 32.60
N GLY A 179 -3.50 -19.65 32.75
CA GLY A 179 -3.69 -18.84 33.95
C GLY A 179 -2.55 -17.84 34.24
N ASP A 180 -1.69 -17.56 33.26
CA ASP A 180 -0.50 -16.71 33.42
C ASP A 180 -0.87 -15.21 33.38
N ALA A 181 -0.73 -14.52 34.51
CA ALA A 181 -1.06 -13.10 34.63
C ALA A 181 -0.23 -12.20 33.71
N ALA A 182 0.99 -12.59 33.33
CA ALA A 182 1.81 -11.82 32.38
C ALA A 182 1.20 -11.84 30.97
N LEU A 183 0.56 -12.95 30.56
CA LEU A 183 -0.15 -13.04 29.29
C LEU A 183 -1.40 -12.16 29.27
N LYS A 184 -2.10 -12.01 30.41
CA LYS A 184 -3.22 -11.06 30.53
C LYS A 184 -2.75 -9.62 30.31
N ALA A 185 -1.63 -9.22 30.92
CA ALA A 185 -1.03 -7.91 30.69
C ALA A 185 -0.59 -7.74 29.22
N GLY A 186 -0.01 -8.79 28.63
CA GLY A 186 0.35 -8.86 27.22
C GLY A 186 -0.85 -8.64 26.29
N TYR A 187 -1.99 -9.28 26.55
CA TYR A 187 -3.23 -9.04 25.82
C TYR A 187 -3.67 -7.57 25.89
N GLN A 188 -3.63 -6.94 27.08
CA GLN A 188 -4.01 -5.53 27.24
C GLN A 188 -3.09 -4.59 26.44
N GLN A 189 -1.79 -4.89 26.39
CA GLN A 189 -0.84 -4.16 25.56
C GLN A 189 -1.16 -4.31 24.07
N LEU A 190 -1.40 -5.55 23.61
CA LEU A 190 -1.74 -5.84 22.23
C LEU A 190 -3.06 -5.18 21.82
N TRP A 191 -4.07 -5.19 22.70
CA TRP A 191 -5.36 -4.55 22.47
C TRP A 191 -5.22 -3.04 22.27
N ARG A 192 -4.50 -2.34 23.16
CA ARG A 192 -4.17 -0.92 22.98
C ARG A 192 -3.39 -0.66 21.69
N GLY A 193 -2.53 -1.61 21.28
CA GLY A 193 -1.83 -1.57 20.00
C GLY A 193 -2.78 -1.66 18.81
N PHE A 194 -3.71 -2.62 18.84
CA PHE A 194 -4.74 -2.79 17.80
C PHE A 194 -5.61 -1.54 17.64
N LEU A 195 -6.05 -0.92 18.74
CA LEU A 195 -6.90 0.27 18.70
C LEU A 195 -6.26 1.45 17.94
N ARG A 196 -4.93 1.53 17.84
CA ARG A 196 -4.23 2.56 17.02
C ARG A 196 -4.42 2.36 15.51
N TYR A 197 -4.81 1.17 15.08
CA TYR A 197 -5.11 0.85 13.69
C TYR A 197 -6.60 0.94 13.37
N HIS A 198 -7.46 0.98 14.40
CA HIS A 198 -8.89 1.07 14.25
C HIS A 198 -9.33 2.54 14.15
N HIS A 199 -10.11 2.86 13.14
CA HIS A 199 -10.64 4.20 12.94
C HIS A 199 -12.02 4.31 13.59
N GLU A 200 -12.08 4.71 14.86
CA GLU A 200 -13.33 4.72 15.65
C GLU A 200 -14.47 5.52 15.01
N GLY A 201 -14.18 6.60 14.28
CA GLY A 201 -15.21 7.43 13.63
C GLY A 201 -15.87 6.80 12.40
N GLU A 202 -15.26 5.76 11.81
CA GLU A 202 -15.74 5.15 10.55
C GLU A 202 -15.89 3.63 10.64
N GLY A 203 -15.20 2.98 11.58
CA GLY A 203 -15.36 1.56 11.93
C GLY A 203 -14.46 0.59 11.17
N TRP A 204 -13.59 1.06 10.28
CA TRP A 204 -12.60 0.20 9.60
C TRP A 204 -11.27 0.16 10.34
N SER A 205 -10.44 -0.82 9.99
CA SER A 205 -9.09 -0.96 10.54
C SER A 205 -8.06 -1.01 9.41
N ARG A 206 -6.89 -0.38 9.60
CA ARG A 206 -5.89 -0.18 8.55
C ARG A 206 -5.17 -1.47 8.16
N GLU A 207 -5.18 -1.76 6.86
CA GLU A 207 -4.50 -2.87 6.19
C GLU A 207 -3.58 -2.30 5.09
N TYR A 208 -2.26 -2.38 5.29
CA TYR A 208 -1.26 -1.55 4.62
C TYR A 208 -1.59 -0.06 4.70
N ASP A 209 -2.10 0.50 3.60
CA ASP A 209 -2.19 1.94 3.38
C ASP A 209 -3.66 2.41 3.40
N GLY A 210 -4.62 1.50 3.62
CA GLY A 210 -6.04 1.81 3.59
C GLY A 210 -6.90 0.67 4.12
N VAL A 211 -8.20 0.71 3.81
CA VAL A 211 -9.15 -0.31 4.26
C VAL A 211 -9.14 -1.55 3.36
N ASP A 212 -9.28 -2.74 3.95
CA ASP A 212 -9.53 -3.99 3.23
C ASP A 212 -10.71 -4.76 3.85
N PRO A 213 -11.92 -4.73 3.24
CA PRO A 213 -13.11 -5.32 3.85
C PRO A 213 -13.02 -6.84 4.07
N GLY A 214 -12.30 -7.57 3.20
CA GLY A 214 -12.08 -9.00 3.40
C GLY A 214 -11.30 -9.31 4.68
N TYR A 215 -10.19 -8.62 4.93
CA TYR A 215 -9.48 -8.74 6.22
C TYR A 215 -10.18 -8.08 7.40
N LEU A 216 -11.03 -7.08 7.16
CA LEU A 216 -11.91 -6.54 8.21
C LEU A 216 -12.90 -7.61 8.70
N SER A 217 -13.42 -8.46 7.80
CA SER A 217 -14.25 -9.61 8.21
C SER A 217 -13.46 -10.62 9.07
N ALA A 218 -12.17 -10.84 8.77
CA ALA A 218 -11.29 -11.66 9.59
C ALA A 218 -11.07 -11.03 10.98
N THR A 219 -10.89 -9.71 11.02
CA THR A 219 -10.76 -8.94 12.27
C THR A 219 -12.00 -9.12 13.14
N VAL A 220 -13.21 -8.99 12.56
CA VAL A 220 -14.48 -9.28 13.25
C VAL A 220 -14.48 -10.71 13.80
N SER A 221 -14.07 -11.71 13.00
CA SER A 221 -13.96 -13.10 13.46
C SER A 221 -13.04 -13.27 14.66
N PHE A 222 -11.85 -12.67 14.63
CA PHE A 222 -10.89 -12.84 15.73
C PHE A 222 -11.32 -12.15 17.02
N LEU A 223 -11.87 -10.94 16.91
CA LEU A 223 -12.36 -10.18 18.06
C LEU A 223 -13.62 -10.81 18.66
N ALA A 224 -14.54 -11.32 17.82
CA ALA A 224 -15.73 -12.02 18.30
C ALA A 224 -15.39 -13.30 19.08
N LYS A 225 -14.34 -14.04 18.67
CA LYS A 225 -13.82 -15.21 19.40
C LYS A 225 -13.26 -14.85 20.79
N ILE A 226 -12.76 -13.63 20.97
CA ILE A 226 -12.38 -13.10 22.29
C ILE A 226 -13.64 -12.76 23.08
N TYR A 227 -14.58 -12.04 22.45
CA TYR A 227 -15.84 -11.60 23.05
C TYR A 227 -16.68 -12.77 23.59
N GLN A 228 -16.67 -13.91 22.90
CA GLN A 228 -17.36 -15.14 23.32
C GLN A 228 -16.98 -15.58 24.74
N ASP A 229 -15.70 -15.43 25.12
CA ASP A 229 -15.18 -15.78 26.45
C ASP A 229 -14.97 -14.56 27.37
N HIS A 230 -15.04 -13.36 26.81
CA HIS A 230 -14.80 -12.08 27.47
C HIS A 230 -15.75 -11.00 26.97
N PRO A 231 -17.02 -11.03 27.41
CA PRO A 231 -17.96 -9.98 27.06
C PRO A 231 -17.48 -8.64 27.62
N ASP A 232 -17.03 -7.76 26.73
CA ASP A 232 -16.52 -6.43 27.03
C ASP A 232 -17.18 -5.40 26.11
N ALA A 233 -17.56 -4.25 26.68
CA ALA A 233 -18.33 -3.23 25.96
C ALA A 233 -17.50 -2.50 24.91
N GLU A 234 -16.20 -2.28 25.15
CA GLU A 234 -15.31 -1.64 24.17
C GLU A 234 -15.07 -2.59 22.99
N LEU A 235 -14.81 -3.86 23.28
CA LEU A 235 -14.65 -4.91 22.27
C LEU A 235 -15.92 -5.04 21.40
N LEU A 236 -17.10 -5.11 22.01
CA LEU A 236 -18.37 -5.19 21.28
C LEU A 236 -18.60 -3.94 20.40
N ARG A 237 -18.30 -2.75 20.92
CA ARG A 237 -18.40 -1.50 20.16
C ARG A 237 -17.52 -1.53 18.91
N VAL A 238 -16.25 -1.94 19.05
CA VAL A 238 -15.32 -2.05 17.92
C VAL A 238 -15.81 -3.07 16.90
N ILE A 239 -16.30 -4.23 17.35
CA ILE A 239 -16.89 -5.25 16.47
C ILE A 239 -18.10 -4.66 15.72
N GLN A 240 -19.00 -3.98 16.41
CA GLN A 240 -20.19 -3.37 15.81
C GLN A 240 -19.81 -2.31 14.76
N GLN A 241 -18.82 -1.47 15.04
CA GLN A 241 -18.31 -0.48 14.09
C GLN A 241 -17.73 -1.15 12.84
N SER A 242 -16.97 -2.25 13.00
CA SER A 242 -16.44 -3.02 11.88
C SER A 242 -17.50 -3.78 11.09
N VAL A 243 -18.56 -4.27 11.74
CA VAL A 243 -19.73 -4.85 11.07
C VAL A 243 -20.45 -3.80 10.23
N GLU A 244 -20.72 -2.60 10.77
CA GLU A 244 -21.39 -1.52 10.01
C GLU A 244 -20.56 -1.14 8.77
N PHE A 245 -19.25 -0.90 8.92
CA PHE A 245 -18.42 -0.52 7.78
C PHE A 245 -18.31 -1.64 6.73
N SER A 246 -18.11 -2.89 7.16
CA SER A 246 -17.98 -4.02 6.24
C SER A 246 -19.28 -4.36 5.50
N SER A 247 -20.45 -3.98 6.04
CA SER A 247 -21.75 -4.20 5.41
C SER A 247 -21.91 -3.51 4.06
N TYR A 248 -21.20 -2.39 3.82
CA TYR A 248 -21.22 -1.67 2.54
C TYR A 248 -20.55 -2.43 1.38
N PHE A 249 -19.86 -3.53 1.68
CA PHE A 249 -19.17 -4.36 0.69
C PHE A 249 -19.88 -5.71 0.47
N VAL A 250 -21.05 -5.89 1.07
CA VAL A 250 -21.98 -6.96 0.74
C VAL A 250 -22.79 -6.51 -0.47
N TYR A 251 -22.48 -7.08 -1.64
CA TYR A 251 -23.05 -6.61 -2.89
C TYR A 251 -24.42 -7.22 -3.20
N PRO A 252 -25.28 -6.52 -3.96
CA PRO A 252 -26.58 -7.04 -4.37
C PRO A 252 -26.51 -8.43 -5.03
N ASN A 253 -25.51 -8.64 -5.90
CA ASN A 253 -25.30 -9.88 -6.63
C ASN A 253 -24.83 -11.06 -5.76
N GLY A 254 -24.46 -10.83 -4.49
CA GLY A 254 -24.01 -11.83 -3.52
C GLY A 254 -22.50 -11.95 -3.35
N PHE A 255 -21.69 -11.28 -4.18
CA PHE A 255 -20.24 -11.25 -4.01
C PHE A 255 -19.82 -10.27 -2.90
N TYR A 256 -18.56 -10.34 -2.48
CA TYR A 256 -18.04 -9.56 -1.36
C TYR A 256 -16.67 -8.93 -1.64
N ALA A 257 -16.52 -7.65 -1.31
CA ALA A 257 -15.25 -6.92 -1.25
C ALA A 257 -14.40 -6.96 -2.55
N GLY A 258 -13.24 -7.61 -2.53
CA GLY A 258 -12.34 -7.74 -3.68
C GLY A 258 -11.49 -6.51 -3.94
N SER A 259 -11.44 -6.05 -5.19
CA SER A 259 -10.64 -4.90 -5.64
C SER A 259 -10.96 -3.58 -4.95
N MET A 260 -12.04 -3.50 -4.17
CA MET A 260 -12.31 -2.36 -3.31
C MET A 260 -11.34 -2.24 -2.13
N GLY A 261 -10.71 -3.34 -1.70
CA GLY A 261 -9.79 -3.36 -0.57
C GLY A 261 -8.35 -2.99 -0.94
N SER A 262 -7.58 -2.47 0.02
CA SER A 262 -6.15 -2.14 -0.13
C SER A 262 -5.28 -3.37 -0.41
N ARG A 263 -5.74 -4.57 -0.02
CA ARG A 263 -5.08 -5.86 -0.23
C ARG A 263 -5.83 -6.76 -1.21
N ASN A 264 -6.92 -6.26 -1.79
CA ASN A 264 -7.74 -6.94 -2.79
C ASN A 264 -8.33 -8.28 -2.33
N THR A 265 -8.66 -8.43 -1.04
CA THR A 265 -9.15 -9.73 -0.56
C THR A 265 -10.67 -9.90 -0.72
N LEU A 266 -11.06 -11.10 -1.15
CA LEU A 266 -12.42 -11.48 -1.53
C LEU A 266 -13.13 -12.34 -0.47
N HIS A 267 -12.41 -12.76 0.57
CA HIS A 267 -12.97 -13.71 1.52
C HIS A 267 -13.87 -13.02 2.55
N PHE A 268 -14.87 -13.76 3.00
CA PHE A 268 -15.68 -13.43 4.16
C PHE A 268 -15.43 -14.46 5.26
N TYR A 269 -15.08 -14.03 6.47
CA TYR A 269 -14.88 -14.89 7.64
C TYR A 269 -16.16 -14.96 8.48
N PRO A 270 -17.01 -16.00 8.30
CA PRO A 270 -18.37 -15.99 8.82
C PRO A 270 -18.48 -16.19 10.33
N HIS A 271 -17.52 -16.86 10.96
CA HIS A 271 -17.70 -17.33 12.33
C HIS A 271 -17.91 -16.19 13.34
N GLY A 272 -17.18 -15.08 13.19
CA GLY A 272 -17.39 -13.90 14.02
C GLY A 272 -18.79 -13.33 13.94
N TYR A 273 -19.36 -13.31 12.74
CA TYR A 273 -20.70 -12.79 12.51
C TYR A 273 -21.75 -13.72 13.12
N GLU A 274 -21.54 -15.03 13.11
CA GLU A 274 -22.40 -16.00 13.78
C GLU A 274 -22.37 -15.83 15.31
N ILE A 275 -21.18 -15.64 15.90
CA ILE A 275 -21.01 -15.41 17.34
C ILE A 275 -21.79 -14.17 17.80
N VAL A 276 -21.67 -13.06 17.06
CA VAL A 276 -22.25 -11.77 17.48
C VAL A 276 -23.63 -11.48 16.89
N ALA A 277 -24.19 -12.38 16.08
CA ALA A 277 -25.49 -12.21 15.43
C ALA A 277 -26.63 -11.83 16.39
N ARG A 278 -26.61 -12.35 17.64
CA ARG A 278 -27.60 -12.00 18.67
C ARG A 278 -27.45 -10.57 19.20
N ALA A 279 -26.21 -10.12 19.35
CA ALA A 279 -25.89 -8.81 19.93
C ALA A 279 -25.92 -7.69 18.87
N ILE A 280 -25.62 -8.02 17.61
CA ILE A 280 -25.53 -7.09 16.49
C ILE A 280 -26.43 -7.62 15.37
N PRO A 281 -27.69 -7.16 15.27
CA PRO A 281 -28.64 -7.65 14.26
C PRO A 281 -28.14 -7.51 12.80
N LEU A 282 -27.35 -6.49 12.50
CA LEU A 282 -26.73 -6.34 11.18
C LEU A 282 -25.71 -7.46 10.87
N ALA A 283 -25.02 -7.98 11.89
CA ALA A 283 -24.13 -9.13 11.70
C ALA A 283 -24.93 -10.38 11.32
N ALA A 284 -26.13 -10.57 11.89
CA ALA A 284 -27.04 -11.65 11.50
C ALA A 284 -27.49 -11.50 10.04
N ALA A 285 -27.84 -10.29 9.60
CA ALA A 285 -28.23 -10.03 8.21
C ALA A 285 -27.09 -10.31 7.22
N MET A 286 -25.87 -9.87 7.56
CA MET A 286 -24.67 -10.16 6.77
C MET A 286 -24.36 -11.65 6.72
N ALA A 287 -24.37 -12.34 7.88
CA ALA A 287 -24.11 -13.77 7.95
C ALA A 287 -25.12 -14.58 7.10
N GLU A 288 -26.40 -14.22 7.17
CA GLU A 288 -27.45 -14.83 6.35
C GLU A 288 -27.20 -14.65 4.84
N LYS A 289 -26.95 -13.41 4.39
CA LYS A 289 -26.68 -13.13 2.97
C LYS A 289 -25.42 -13.84 2.48
N MET A 290 -24.35 -13.82 3.27
CA MET A 290 -23.08 -14.45 2.91
C MET A 290 -23.17 -15.98 2.92
N LEU A 291 -23.95 -16.58 3.83
CA LEU A 291 -24.19 -18.01 3.83
C LEU A 291 -24.99 -18.47 2.59
N ARG A 292 -26.04 -17.72 2.19
CA ARG A 292 -26.74 -17.97 0.92
C ARG A 292 -25.79 -17.83 -0.28
N SER A 293 -24.99 -16.78 -0.29
CA SER A 293 -24.01 -16.54 -1.35
C SER A 293 -22.94 -17.64 -1.43
N LEU A 294 -22.53 -18.20 -0.29
CA LEU A 294 -21.66 -19.38 -0.24
C LEU A 294 -22.33 -20.60 -0.88
N SER A 295 -23.61 -20.83 -0.60
CA SER A 295 -24.37 -21.96 -1.18
C SER A 295 -24.55 -21.84 -2.70
N GLU A 296 -24.49 -20.61 -3.22
CA GLU A 296 -24.57 -20.28 -4.65
C GLU A 296 -23.19 -20.23 -5.33
N GLY A 297 -22.09 -20.48 -4.60
CA GLY A 297 -20.73 -20.45 -5.14
C GLY A 297 -20.19 -19.05 -5.45
N LYS A 298 -20.71 -18.00 -4.79
CA LYS A 298 -20.37 -16.58 -5.05
C LYS A 298 -19.34 -15.98 -4.08
N LEU A 299 -18.81 -16.79 -3.17
CA LEU A 299 -17.73 -16.38 -2.28
C LEU A 299 -16.45 -17.13 -2.65
N VAL A 300 -15.41 -17.00 -1.83
CA VAL A 300 -14.20 -17.82 -1.94
C VAL A 300 -14.32 -19.04 -1.03
N PRO A 301 -14.79 -20.20 -1.53
CA PRO A 301 -14.89 -21.41 -0.73
C PRO A 301 -13.51 -22.10 -0.64
N PRO A 302 -13.35 -23.05 0.31
CA PRO A 302 -12.12 -23.83 0.45
C PRO A 302 -11.57 -24.49 -0.83
N GLU A 303 -12.45 -24.89 -1.74
CA GLU A 303 -12.19 -25.64 -2.97
C GLU A 303 -11.24 -24.89 -3.91
N ILE A 304 -11.36 -23.55 -3.97
CA ILE A 304 -10.55 -22.71 -4.86
C ILE A 304 -9.34 -22.06 -4.15
N ILE A 305 -9.14 -22.37 -2.87
CA ILE A 305 -8.01 -21.88 -2.08
C ILE A 305 -6.83 -22.85 -2.22
N SER A 306 -5.60 -22.33 -2.32
CA SER A 306 -4.38 -23.16 -2.33
C SER A 306 -4.19 -23.97 -1.04
N ASP A 307 -3.51 -25.12 -1.12
CA ASP A 307 -3.25 -26.01 0.03
C ASP A 307 -2.62 -25.30 1.24
N ARG A 308 -1.84 -24.26 0.96
CA ARG A 308 -1.22 -23.43 2.00
C ARG A 308 -2.24 -22.67 2.86
N TYR A 309 -3.31 -22.18 2.24
CA TYR A 309 -4.28 -21.29 2.89
C TYR A 309 -5.63 -21.93 3.17
N VAL A 310 -5.93 -23.11 2.60
CA VAL A 310 -7.21 -23.81 2.85
C VAL A 310 -7.37 -24.15 4.33
N VAL A 311 -6.25 -24.37 5.03
CA VAL A 311 -6.19 -24.66 6.47
C VAL A 311 -6.87 -23.60 7.33
N TYR A 312 -6.89 -22.33 6.91
CA TYR A 312 -7.58 -21.26 7.64
C TYR A 312 -9.11 -21.36 7.51
N ARG A 313 -9.60 -21.80 6.34
CA ARG A 313 -11.03 -21.73 6.00
C ARG A 313 -11.82 -22.90 6.57
N VAL A 314 -11.22 -24.09 6.64
CA VAL A 314 -11.92 -25.31 7.07
C VAL A 314 -12.38 -25.21 8.54
N PRO A 315 -11.52 -24.89 9.53
CA PRO A 315 -11.96 -24.70 10.91
C PRO A 315 -12.94 -23.53 11.05
N GLU A 316 -12.73 -22.42 10.32
CA GLU A 316 -13.62 -21.26 10.36
C GLU A 316 -15.07 -21.64 10.00
N PHE A 317 -15.28 -22.48 8.99
CA PHE A 317 -16.62 -22.95 8.60
C PHE A 317 -17.18 -23.99 9.57
N LEU A 318 -16.37 -24.93 10.07
CA LEU A 318 -16.81 -25.87 11.11
C LEU A 318 -17.28 -25.11 12.36
N GLN A 319 -16.54 -24.09 12.79
CA GLN A 319 -16.92 -23.26 13.92
C GLN A 319 -18.17 -22.41 13.64
N ALA A 320 -18.30 -21.84 12.44
CA ALA A 320 -19.51 -21.11 12.04
C ALA A 320 -20.76 -22.01 12.06
N TYR A 321 -20.64 -23.31 11.74
CA TYR A 321 -21.75 -24.25 11.90
C TYR A 321 -22.13 -24.46 13.37
N LEU A 322 -21.14 -24.61 14.26
CA LEU A 322 -21.36 -24.87 15.68
C LEU A 322 -21.99 -23.66 16.40
N ASP A 323 -21.49 -22.46 16.11
CA ASP A 323 -21.94 -21.21 16.73
C ASP A 323 -23.04 -20.49 15.92
N TYR A 324 -23.64 -21.18 14.95
CA TYR A 324 -24.73 -20.64 14.13
C TYR A 324 -25.89 -20.15 15.02
N THR A 325 -26.26 -18.89 14.84
CA THR A 325 -27.41 -18.30 15.54
C THR A 325 -28.66 -18.37 14.67
N PRO A 326 -29.76 -19.02 15.11
CA PRO A 326 -31.03 -18.99 14.40
C PRO A 326 -31.47 -17.56 14.12
N ARG A 327 -31.85 -17.28 12.86
CA ARG A 327 -32.23 -15.92 12.46
C ARG A 327 -33.61 -15.54 13.01
N PRO A 328 -33.82 -14.28 13.42
CA PRO A 328 -35.16 -13.74 13.65
C PRO A 328 -35.97 -13.72 12.34
N ALA A 329 -37.29 -13.60 12.45
CA ALA A 329 -38.19 -13.55 11.29
C ALA A 329 -37.91 -12.34 10.38
N GLU A 330 -37.48 -11.22 10.97
CA GLU A 330 -37.11 -10.00 10.27
C GLU A 330 -35.66 -9.65 10.57
N LEU A 331 -34.88 -9.45 9.51
CA LEU A 331 -33.48 -9.01 9.56
C LEU A 331 -33.41 -7.53 9.12
N PRO A 332 -32.50 -6.73 9.70
CA PRO A 332 -32.34 -5.35 9.26
C PRO A 332 -31.82 -5.29 7.82
N PRO A 333 -32.20 -4.24 7.06
CA PRO A 333 -31.78 -4.10 5.67
C PRO A 333 -30.26 -3.88 5.56
N LEU A 334 -29.64 -4.58 4.62
CA LEU A 334 -28.26 -4.31 4.19
C LEU A 334 -28.19 -2.94 3.50
N PRO A 335 -27.01 -2.30 3.41
CA PRO A 335 -26.91 -0.94 2.87
C PRO A 335 -27.54 -0.72 1.49
N TYR A 336 -27.47 -1.70 0.58
CA TYR A 336 -28.10 -1.61 -0.75
C TYR A 336 -29.63 -1.76 -0.72
N GLU A 337 -30.20 -2.20 0.40
CA GLU A 337 -31.65 -2.42 0.61
C GLU A 337 -32.31 -1.25 1.34
N ARG A 338 -31.52 -0.35 1.93
CA ARG A 338 -32.01 0.85 2.64
C ARG A 338 -32.63 1.88 1.67
N GLU A 339 -33.36 2.83 2.22
CA GLU A 339 -33.79 4.04 1.49
C GLU A 339 -32.58 4.77 0.86
N PRO A 340 -32.77 5.50 -0.26
CA PRO A 340 -31.67 6.20 -0.92
C PRO A 340 -30.85 7.11 0.01
N PHE A 341 -29.53 7.02 -0.09
CA PHE A 341 -28.59 7.84 0.69
C PHE A 341 -27.25 7.96 -0.03
N THR A 342 -26.48 8.98 0.34
CA THR A 342 -25.06 9.11 -0.02
C THR A 342 -24.22 9.19 1.26
N ARG A 343 -23.05 8.53 1.25
CA ARG A 343 -22.11 8.54 2.37
C ARG A 343 -20.67 8.59 1.87
N TYR A 344 -19.91 9.55 2.36
CA TYR A 344 -18.46 9.63 2.16
C TYR A 344 -17.74 9.38 3.49
N PHE A 345 -16.78 8.47 3.47
CA PHE A 345 -15.88 8.15 4.57
C PHE A 345 -14.53 8.85 4.31
N PRO A 346 -14.28 10.07 4.84
CA PRO A 346 -13.05 10.82 4.56
C PRO A 346 -11.76 10.11 4.99
N GLY A 347 -11.80 9.31 6.07
CA GLY A 347 -10.66 8.53 6.55
C GLY A 347 -10.31 7.38 5.59
N ALA A 348 -11.30 6.57 5.22
CA ALA A 348 -11.14 5.49 4.25
C ALA A 348 -11.01 5.99 2.79
N ARG A 349 -11.47 7.21 2.53
CA ARG A 349 -11.76 7.80 1.22
C ARG A 349 -12.65 6.88 0.36
N VAL A 350 -13.67 6.30 0.99
CA VAL A 350 -14.67 5.45 0.33
C VAL A 350 -15.97 6.23 0.20
N PHE A 351 -16.55 6.18 -1.00
CA PHE A 351 -17.83 6.77 -1.31
C PHE A 351 -18.86 5.66 -1.55
N VAL A 352 -20.05 5.82 -0.98
CA VAL A 352 -21.18 4.90 -1.17
C VAL A 352 -22.42 5.71 -1.50
N ALA A 353 -23.19 5.26 -2.49
CA ALA A 353 -24.52 5.81 -2.75
C ALA A 353 -25.52 4.70 -3.04
N THR A 354 -26.65 4.74 -2.34
CA THR A 354 -27.86 4.00 -2.67
C THR A 354 -28.80 4.98 -3.37
N LEU A 355 -29.07 4.75 -4.64
CA LEU A 355 -30.05 5.47 -5.45
C LEU A 355 -31.32 4.61 -5.59
N PRO A 356 -32.46 5.13 -6.09
CA PRO A 356 -33.67 4.32 -6.27
C PRO A 356 -33.44 3.00 -7.00
N GLU A 357 -32.67 3.01 -8.10
CA GLU A 357 -32.42 1.81 -8.92
C GLU A 357 -30.98 1.28 -8.85
N ARG A 358 -30.05 2.03 -8.25
CA ARG A 358 -28.60 1.73 -8.36
C ARG A 358 -27.90 1.75 -7.00
N TYR A 359 -26.92 0.88 -6.86
CA TYR A 359 -26.00 0.89 -5.71
C TYR A 359 -24.58 1.13 -6.20
N VAL A 360 -23.91 2.14 -5.65
CA VAL A 360 -22.57 2.59 -6.04
C VAL A 360 -21.63 2.48 -4.86
N VAL A 361 -20.47 1.87 -5.06
CA VAL A 361 -19.37 1.86 -4.08
C VAL A 361 -18.09 2.23 -4.81
N ALA A 362 -17.41 3.28 -4.37
CA ALA A 362 -16.16 3.75 -4.96
C ALA A 362 -15.06 3.92 -3.90
N ASN A 363 -13.84 3.46 -4.19
CA ASN A 363 -12.66 3.69 -3.38
C ASN A 363 -11.77 4.75 -4.04
N LEU A 364 -11.89 5.99 -3.54
CA LEU A 364 -11.13 7.14 -4.05
C LEU A 364 -9.67 7.10 -3.59
N ALA A 365 -9.35 6.44 -2.46
CA ALA A 365 -7.95 6.20 -2.09
C ALA A 365 -7.23 5.37 -3.16
N LYS A 366 -7.96 4.49 -3.88
CA LYS A 366 -7.43 3.65 -4.97
C LYS A 366 -7.65 4.24 -6.36
N GLY A 367 -7.61 5.55 -6.50
CA GLY A 367 -7.76 6.20 -7.82
C GLY A 367 -9.15 6.04 -8.43
N GLY A 368 -10.16 5.83 -7.58
CA GLY A 368 -11.57 5.80 -7.99
C GLY A 368 -12.06 4.44 -8.47
N VAL A 369 -11.49 3.32 -7.97
CA VAL A 369 -12.05 1.98 -8.21
C VAL A 369 -13.54 2.01 -7.87
N VAL A 370 -14.41 1.64 -8.80
CA VAL A 370 -15.86 1.78 -8.62
C VAL A 370 -16.61 0.53 -9.09
N LYS A 371 -17.63 0.16 -8.32
CA LYS A 371 -18.62 -0.85 -8.68
C LYS A 371 -20.02 -0.24 -8.64
N ILE A 372 -20.82 -0.53 -9.66
CA ILE A 372 -22.20 -0.06 -9.79
C ILE A 372 -23.09 -1.27 -10.05
N PHE A 373 -24.19 -1.37 -9.30
CA PHE A 373 -25.14 -2.48 -9.37
C PHE A 373 -26.55 -1.97 -9.64
N ASP A 374 -27.34 -2.77 -10.33
CA ASP A 374 -28.80 -2.65 -10.37
C ASP A 374 -29.38 -3.22 -9.07
N ARG A 375 -30.17 -2.43 -8.34
CA ARG A 375 -30.73 -2.84 -7.04
C ARG A 375 -31.87 -3.84 -7.19
N GLN A 376 -32.66 -3.73 -8.25
CA GLN A 376 -33.86 -4.55 -8.44
C GLN A 376 -33.48 -5.94 -8.94
N ARG A 377 -32.58 -6.00 -9.93
CA ARG A 377 -32.11 -7.26 -10.53
C ARG A 377 -30.93 -7.86 -9.79
N GLY A 378 -30.24 -7.05 -8.98
CA GLY A 378 -29.02 -7.45 -8.29
C GLY A 378 -27.84 -7.67 -9.24
N THR A 379 -27.88 -7.16 -10.47
CA THR A 379 -26.82 -7.38 -11.48
C THR A 379 -25.71 -6.34 -11.38
N LEU A 380 -24.46 -6.74 -11.63
CA LEU A 380 -23.32 -5.84 -11.74
C LEU A 380 -23.40 -5.10 -13.08
N LEU A 381 -23.44 -3.76 -13.05
CA LEU A 381 -23.55 -2.90 -14.23
C LEU A 381 -22.18 -2.36 -14.69
N LEU A 382 -21.32 -2.03 -13.73
CA LEU A 382 -19.97 -1.55 -13.98
C LEU A 382 -19.05 -2.09 -12.89
N ASN A 383 -17.92 -2.64 -13.32
CA ASN A 383 -16.75 -2.87 -12.47
C ASN A 383 -15.55 -2.22 -13.13
N ASP A 384 -15.00 -1.22 -12.47
CA ASP A 384 -13.91 -0.46 -13.04
C ASP A 384 -12.81 -0.20 -12.01
N CYS A 385 -11.74 -0.98 -12.13
CA CYS A 385 -10.53 -0.89 -11.32
C CYS A 385 -9.61 0.29 -11.67
N GLY A 386 -10.01 1.16 -12.58
CA GLY A 386 -9.25 2.31 -13.05
C GLY A 386 -8.35 1.98 -14.24
N LEU A 387 -7.20 2.63 -14.27
CA LEU A 387 -6.29 2.62 -15.40
C LEU A 387 -5.19 1.59 -15.16
N ILE A 388 -4.84 0.81 -16.18
CA ILE A 388 -3.65 -0.03 -16.20
C ILE A 388 -3.02 -0.03 -17.59
N GLY A 389 -1.70 0.13 -17.64
CA GLY A 389 -1.01 0.24 -18.92
C GLY A 389 0.46 -0.16 -18.85
N LYS A 390 1.11 -0.14 -20.01
CA LYS A 390 2.53 -0.43 -20.16
C LYS A 390 3.21 0.74 -20.86
N LEU A 391 4.33 1.19 -20.31
CA LEU A 391 5.19 2.21 -20.91
C LEU A 391 6.13 1.57 -21.95
N ALA A 392 6.72 2.37 -22.83
CA ALA A 392 7.69 1.91 -23.84
C ALA A 392 8.90 1.17 -23.21
N ASN A 393 9.34 1.58 -22.01
CA ASN A 393 10.40 0.91 -21.25
C ASN A 393 9.97 -0.40 -20.56
N GLY A 394 8.74 -0.87 -20.81
CA GLY A 394 8.22 -2.12 -20.32
C GLY A 394 7.63 -2.09 -18.91
N ARG A 395 7.74 -0.98 -18.17
CA ARG A 395 7.11 -0.83 -16.85
C ARG A 395 5.58 -0.83 -16.98
N VAL A 396 4.92 -1.56 -16.08
CA VAL A 396 3.46 -1.53 -15.93
C VAL A 396 3.09 -0.39 -14.98
N VAL A 397 2.07 0.38 -15.31
CA VAL A 397 1.59 1.54 -14.55
C VAL A 397 0.09 1.43 -14.27
N THR A 398 -0.39 2.05 -13.19
CA THR A 398 -1.80 1.97 -12.78
C THR A 398 -2.25 3.17 -11.95
N SER A 399 -3.54 3.51 -11.99
CA SER A 399 -4.17 4.43 -11.03
C SER A 399 -4.65 3.75 -9.75
N GLN A 400 -4.78 2.41 -9.73
CA GLN A 400 -5.35 1.59 -8.64
C GLN A 400 -4.52 1.62 -7.34
N TRP A 401 -3.39 2.33 -7.32
CA TRP A 401 -2.50 2.41 -6.17
C TRP A 401 -3.07 3.35 -5.10
N ILE A 402 -2.85 3.04 -3.82
CA ILE A 402 -3.20 3.95 -2.72
C ILE A 402 -2.08 4.98 -2.55
N ASP A 403 -2.40 6.25 -2.83
CA ASP A 403 -1.53 7.38 -2.56
C ASP A 403 -2.25 8.45 -1.73
N PRO A 404 -1.76 8.79 -0.52
CA PRO A 404 -2.29 9.91 0.26
C PRO A 404 -2.30 11.25 -0.49
N SER A 405 -1.42 11.44 -1.49
CA SER A 405 -1.35 12.66 -2.31
C SER A 405 -2.49 12.78 -3.32
N TYR A 406 -3.29 11.73 -3.54
CA TYR A 406 -4.49 11.84 -4.36
C TYR A 406 -5.45 12.85 -3.74
N ARG A 407 -5.94 13.78 -4.56
CA ARG A 407 -6.97 14.73 -4.17
C ARG A 407 -8.31 14.07 -4.39
N CYS A 408 -9.05 13.85 -3.31
CA CYS A 408 -10.37 13.23 -3.33
C CYS A 408 -11.40 14.25 -2.85
N GLU A 409 -12.41 14.49 -3.68
CA GLU A 409 -13.53 15.37 -3.38
C GLU A 409 -14.81 14.56 -3.58
N ALA A 410 -15.73 14.64 -2.64
CA ALA A 410 -17.01 13.93 -2.72
C ALA A 410 -18.09 14.71 -1.99
N ASP A 411 -19.28 14.72 -2.59
CA ASP A 411 -20.49 15.35 -2.09
C ASP A 411 -21.71 14.48 -2.41
N GLU A 412 -22.92 14.98 -2.15
CA GLU A 412 -24.15 14.25 -2.43
C GLU A 412 -24.39 13.99 -3.93
N GLN A 413 -23.75 14.76 -4.81
CA GLN A 413 -23.88 14.70 -6.27
C GLN A 413 -22.82 13.81 -6.93
N GLY A 414 -21.85 13.28 -6.18
CA GLY A 414 -20.85 12.33 -6.67
C GLY A 414 -19.46 12.62 -6.15
N TRP A 415 -18.45 12.31 -6.98
CA TRP A 415 -17.05 12.40 -6.55
C TRP A 415 -16.10 12.71 -7.69
N THR A 416 -14.93 13.23 -7.31
CA THR A 416 -13.76 13.42 -8.15
C THR A 416 -12.52 12.93 -7.41
N VAL A 417 -11.62 12.24 -8.11
CA VAL A 417 -10.28 11.89 -7.63
C VAL A 417 -9.25 12.26 -8.69
N SER A 418 -8.12 12.82 -8.26
CA SER A 418 -7.00 13.12 -9.17
C SER A 418 -5.65 12.81 -8.54
N GLY A 419 -4.68 12.46 -9.37
CA GLY A 419 -3.35 12.05 -8.93
C GLY A 419 -2.44 11.62 -10.07
N HIS A 420 -1.41 10.85 -9.71
CA HIS A 420 -0.45 10.25 -10.66
C HIS A 420 -0.73 8.77 -10.82
N LEU A 421 -0.46 8.21 -11.99
CA LEU A 421 -0.28 6.77 -12.12
C LEU A 421 0.99 6.35 -11.38
N HIS A 422 0.99 5.11 -10.89
CA HIS A 422 2.15 4.50 -10.24
C HIS A 422 2.67 3.32 -11.04
N ALA A 423 3.98 3.20 -11.14
CA ALA A 423 4.63 1.98 -11.60
C ALA A 423 4.30 0.84 -10.62
N VAL A 424 3.66 -0.20 -11.14
CA VAL A 424 3.44 -1.45 -10.44
C VAL A 424 4.81 -2.03 -10.13
N PRO A 425 5.11 -2.42 -8.86
CA PRO A 425 6.34 -3.12 -8.55
C PRO A 425 6.36 -4.41 -9.38
N SER A 426 7.11 -4.35 -10.48
CA SER A 426 7.14 -5.39 -11.51
C SER A 426 7.59 -6.72 -10.91
N HIS A 427 7.14 -7.82 -11.52
CA HIS A 427 7.40 -9.20 -11.10
C HIS A 427 8.92 -9.48 -10.97
N LYS A 428 9.49 -9.16 -9.81
CA LYS A 428 10.87 -9.52 -9.46
C LYS A 428 10.89 -11.01 -9.15
N LEU A 429 10.94 -11.81 -10.20
CA LEU A 429 11.07 -13.25 -10.07
C LEU A 429 12.44 -13.59 -9.46
N PHE A 430 12.42 -14.54 -8.54
CA PHE A 430 13.62 -15.18 -8.01
C PHE A 430 14.12 -16.17 -9.06
N THR A 431 15.30 -15.89 -9.62
CA THR A 431 16.02 -16.87 -10.44
C THR A 431 16.72 -17.87 -9.52
N PRO A 432 17.13 -19.06 -10.03
CA PRO A 432 17.91 -20.01 -9.24
C PRO A 432 19.14 -19.37 -8.55
N LEU A 433 19.87 -18.50 -9.26
CA LEU A 433 21.00 -17.76 -8.67
C LEU A 433 20.57 -16.84 -7.50
N LYS A 434 19.47 -16.08 -7.67
CA LYS A 434 18.95 -15.25 -6.58
C LYS A 434 18.53 -16.09 -5.37
N GLN A 435 17.97 -17.28 -5.60
CA GLN A 435 17.65 -18.21 -4.52
C GLN A 435 18.91 -18.71 -3.82
N VAL A 436 19.95 -19.14 -4.55
CA VAL A 436 21.22 -19.59 -3.96
C VAL A 436 21.83 -18.50 -3.07
N LEU A 437 21.88 -17.25 -3.56
CA LEU A 437 22.39 -16.12 -2.79
C LEU A 437 21.54 -15.84 -1.54
N PHE A 438 20.22 -15.83 -1.70
CA PHE A 438 19.29 -15.62 -0.59
C PHE A 438 19.46 -16.71 0.49
N ARG A 439 19.49 -17.98 0.09
CA ARG A 439 19.69 -19.12 0.99
C ARG A 439 21.06 -19.11 1.65
N SER A 440 22.11 -18.75 0.92
CA SER A 440 23.46 -18.62 1.49
C SER A 440 23.50 -17.55 2.59
N ALA A 441 22.83 -16.42 2.38
CA ALA A 441 22.72 -15.37 3.40
C ALA A 441 21.92 -15.84 4.64
N LEU A 442 20.82 -16.58 4.44
CA LEU A 442 20.03 -17.14 5.53
C LEU A 442 20.82 -18.19 6.33
N VAL A 443 21.60 -19.06 5.69
CA VAL A 443 22.45 -20.03 6.40
C VAL A 443 23.54 -19.30 7.20
N ALA A 444 24.17 -18.28 6.61
CA ALA A 444 25.27 -17.55 7.24
C ALA A 444 24.82 -16.69 8.43
N MET A 445 23.67 -16.02 8.33
CA MET A 445 23.25 -14.97 9.28
C MET A 445 21.80 -15.10 9.78
N GLY A 446 20.95 -15.91 9.16
CA GLY A 446 19.52 -16.03 9.50
C GLY A 446 19.27 -16.59 10.91
N TRP A 447 20.23 -17.33 11.47
CA TRP A 447 20.15 -17.77 12.87
C TRP A 447 20.20 -16.60 13.88
N ASN A 448 20.65 -15.41 13.46
CA ASN A 448 20.64 -14.20 14.28
C ASN A 448 19.30 -13.44 14.14
N PRO A 449 18.49 -13.33 15.20
CA PRO A 449 17.18 -12.67 15.12
C PRO A 449 17.24 -11.22 14.65
N ALA A 450 18.24 -10.44 15.05
CA ALA A 450 18.36 -9.04 14.62
C ALA A 450 18.57 -8.93 13.09
N PHE A 451 19.30 -9.87 12.51
CA PHE A 451 19.46 -9.94 11.06
C PHE A 451 18.16 -10.34 10.36
N SER A 452 17.48 -11.39 10.83
CA SER A 452 16.22 -11.86 10.24
C SER A 452 15.14 -10.79 10.24
N HIS A 453 14.97 -10.06 11.35
CA HIS A 453 14.05 -8.94 11.43
C HIS A 453 14.39 -7.86 10.39
N ARG A 454 15.65 -7.41 10.33
CA ARG A 454 16.08 -6.41 9.32
C ARG A 454 15.85 -6.86 7.87
N LEU A 455 16.11 -8.14 7.58
CA LEU A 455 15.90 -8.72 6.25
C LEU A 455 14.42 -8.70 5.86
N LYS A 456 13.53 -9.11 6.78
CA LYS A 456 12.07 -9.08 6.60
C LYS A 456 11.58 -7.67 6.23
N GLY A 457 11.93 -6.65 7.02
CA GLY A 457 11.54 -5.26 6.74
C GLY A 457 12.04 -4.75 5.39
N THR A 458 13.24 -5.16 4.97
CA THR A 458 13.83 -4.78 3.67
C THR A 458 13.08 -5.42 2.49
N ILE A 459 12.76 -6.72 2.58
CA ILE A 459 12.00 -7.44 1.55
C ILE A 459 10.61 -6.81 1.38
N ARG A 460 9.90 -6.58 2.50
CA ARG A 460 8.56 -5.98 2.52
C ARG A 460 8.55 -4.61 1.83
N LYS A 461 9.48 -3.72 2.21
CA LYS A 461 9.60 -2.38 1.64
C LYS A 461 9.91 -2.40 0.13
N THR A 462 10.66 -3.39 -0.33
CA THR A 462 11.10 -3.46 -1.73
C THR A 462 10.07 -4.09 -2.66
N LEU A 463 9.36 -5.11 -2.20
CA LEU A 463 8.47 -5.93 -3.02
C LEU A 463 6.98 -5.56 -2.88
N MET A 464 6.55 -5.13 -1.69
CA MET A 464 5.13 -4.99 -1.36
C MET A 464 4.73 -3.53 -1.14
N LEU A 465 5.65 -2.71 -0.61
CA LEU A 465 5.38 -1.32 -0.26
C LEU A 465 6.12 -0.33 -1.18
N GLY A 466 5.75 0.95 -1.05
CA GLY A 466 6.42 2.08 -1.71
C GLY A 466 5.69 2.61 -2.94
N GLN A 467 5.54 3.93 -2.98
CA GLN A 467 4.97 4.68 -4.11
C GLN A 467 6.03 4.90 -5.19
N ARG A 468 5.65 4.68 -6.45
CA ARG A 468 6.51 4.89 -7.63
C ARG A 468 5.77 5.72 -8.67
N PRO A 469 5.46 7.00 -8.39
CA PRO A 469 4.69 7.82 -9.32
C PRO A 469 5.43 7.93 -10.66
N VAL A 470 4.68 8.01 -11.75
CA VAL A 470 5.17 8.27 -13.11
C VAL A 470 4.57 9.58 -13.62
N PRO A 471 5.18 10.26 -14.61
CA PRO A 471 4.68 11.55 -15.15
C PRO A 471 3.43 11.40 -16.03
N LEU A 472 2.51 10.54 -15.62
CA LEU A 472 1.18 10.37 -16.19
C LEU A 472 0.18 10.68 -15.08
N HIS A 473 -0.64 11.70 -15.32
CA HIS A 473 -1.65 12.14 -14.39
C HIS A 473 -3.02 11.67 -14.84
N PHE A 474 -3.92 11.58 -13.86
CA PHE A 474 -5.32 11.33 -14.12
C PHE A 474 -6.21 12.21 -13.26
N ARG A 475 -7.40 12.50 -13.78
CA ARG A 475 -8.56 12.95 -13.03
C ARG A 475 -9.71 12.05 -13.41
N ARG A 476 -10.44 11.57 -12.42
CA ARG A 476 -11.57 10.68 -12.59
C ARG A 476 -12.76 11.19 -11.80
N SER A 477 -13.93 11.23 -12.40
CA SER A 477 -15.13 11.74 -11.75
C SER A 477 -16.38 10.95 -12.13
N LEU A 478 -17.27 10.78 -11.16
CA LEU A 478 -18.59 10.22 -11.35
C LEU A 478 -19.62 11.23 -10.82
N ARG A 479 -20.61 11.57 -11.65
CA ARG A 479 -21.77 12.37 -11.22
C ARG A 479 -22.98 11.47 -11.06
N LEU A 480 -23.68 11.63 -9.93
CA LEU A 480 -24.88 10.88 -9.60
C LEU A 480 -26.11 11.59 -10.16
N ASN A 481 -26.82 10.91 -11.06
CA ASN A 481 -28.14 11.32 -11.53
C ASN A 481 -29.13 10.19 -11.23
N ALA A 482 -30.24 10.51 -10.56
CA ALA A 482 -31.22 9.50 -10.14
C ALA A 482 -32.00 8.88 -11.31
N HIS A 483 -32.17 9.63 -12.41
CA HIS A 483 -33.01 9.25 -13.55
C HIS A 483 -32.26 9.19 -14.90
N GLU A 484 -30.95 9.46 -14.91
CA GLU A 484 -30.12 9.44 -16.12
C GLU A 484 -29.03 8.35 -16.05
N PRO A 485 -28.43 7.96 -17.18
CA PRO A 485 -27.23 7.13 -17.19
C PRO A 485 -26.13 7.75 -16.34
N LEU A 486 -25.52 6.96 -15.44
CA LEU A 486 -24.35 7.43 -14.69
C LEU A 486 -23.18 7.54 -15.65
N THR A 487 -22.48 8.68 -15.62
CA THR A 487 -21.32 8.92 -16.48
C THR A 487 -20.07 8.96 -15.64
N LEU A 488 -19.18 7.99 -15.87
CA LEU A 488 -17.82 7.98 -15.35
C LEU A 488 -16.91 8.62 -16.40
N ARG A 489 -16.18 9.66 -16.00
CA ARG A 489 -15.25 10.39 -16.87
C ARG A 489 -13.82 10.24 -16.34
N ASP A 490 -12.92 9.83 -17.22
CA ASP A 490 -11.49 9.76 -17.01
C ASP A 490 -10.78 10.77 -17.91
N GLU A 491 -9.91 11.58 -17.33
CA GLU A 491 -9.07 12.55 -18.02
C GLU A 491 -7.63 12.16 -17.73
N LEU A 492 -6.83 11.95 -18.77
CA LEU A 492 -5.42 11.60 -18.67
C LEU A 492 -4.58 12.67 -19.34
N TRP A 493 -3.45 12.98 -18.73
CA TRP A 493 -2.44 13.81 -19.38
C TRP A 493 -1.03 13.44 -18.95
N ALA A 494 -0.13 13.54 -19.90
CA ALA A 494 1.30 13.31 -19.70
C ALA A 494 1.98 14.64 -19.37
N ALA A 495 2.85 14.62 -18.34
CA ALA A 495 3.57 15.80 -17.89
C ALA A 495 5.05 15.79 -18.28
N GLY A 496 5.56 14.77 -18.98
CA GLY A 496 6.98 14.64 -19.32
C GLY A 496 7.27 13.40 -20.18
N GLU A 497 8.55 13.01 -20.26
CA GLU A 497 8.96 11.86 -21.09
C GLU A 497 8.46 10.51 -20.53
N GLY A 498 7.78 9.76 -21.38
CA GLY A 498 7.25 8.43 -21.05
C GLY A 498 6.20 8.01 -22.04
N GLU A 499 6.63 7.51 -23.19
CA GLU A 499 5.73 7.01 -24.23
C GLU A 499 4.87 5.85 -23.70
N VAL A 500 3.54 6.03 -23.73
CA VAL A 500 2.57 5.00 -23.38
C VAL A 500 2.51 4.03 -24.55
N ARG A 501 2.70 2.73 -24.30
CA ARG A 501 2.63 1.70 -25.34
C ARG A 501 1.23 1.08 -25.43
N SER A 502 0.60 0.85 -24.29
CA SER A 502 -0.76 0.30 -24.20
C SER A 502 -1.41 0.76 -22.91
N LEU A 503 -2.72 0.99 -22.94
CA LEU A 503 -3.48 1.41 -21.77
C LEU A 503 -4.91 0.88 -21.88
N SER A 504 -5.40 0.36 -20.77
CA SER A 504 -6.74 -0.17 -20.60
C SER A 504 -7.42 0.53 -19.41
N VAL A 505 -8.73 0.68 -19.51
CA VAL A 505 -9.61 1.23 -18.48
C VAL A 505 -10.71 0.21 -18.17
N GLY A 506 -11.19 0.17 -16.93
CA GLY A 506 -12.21 -0.80 -16.54
C GLY A 506 -11.66 -2.15 -16.08
N ASP A 507 -12.57 -3.11 -16.02
CA ASP A 507 -12.33 -4.51 -15.66
C ASP A 507 -12.00 -4.76 -14.18
N GLU A 508 -11.89 -6.04 -13.83
CA GLU A 508 -11.32 -6.54 -12.58
C GLU A 508 -9.83 -6.86 -12.78
N PHE A 509 -8.95 -6.10 -12.13
CA PHE A 509 -7.53 -6.40 -12.14
C PHE A 509 -6.86 -6.10 -10.79
N PHE A 510 -5.70 -6.71 -10.57
CA PHE A 510 -5.00 -6.65 -9.29
C PHE A 510 -3.53 -6.28 -9.46
N VAL A 511 -3.10 -5.18 -8.83
CA VAL A 511 -1.73 -4.67 -8.99
C VAL A 511 -0.81 -4.99 -7.82
N ARG A 512 -1.36 -5.29 -6.63
CA ARG A 512 -0.56 -5.69 -5.46
C ARG A 512 -0.48 -7.20 -5.32
N TYR A 513 0.70 -7.70 -4.94
CA TYR A 513 0.88 -9.10 -4.58
C TYR A 513 0.45 -9.31 -3.13
N VAL A 514 -0.64 -10.06 -2.93
CA VAL A 514 -1.12 -10.50 -1.63
C VAL A 514 -1.49 -11.98 -1.75
N PRO A 515 -0.91 -12.89 -0.94
CA PRO A 515 -1.12 -14.33 -1.11
C PRO A 515 -2.58 -14.80 -1.04
N GLN A 516 -3.40 -14.11 -0.25
CA GLN A 516 -4.84 -14.39 -0.09
C GLN A 516 -5.72 -13.43 -0.92
N SER A 517 -5.30 -13.09 -2.13
CA SER A 517 -6.08 -12.28 -3.09
C SER A 517 -6.13 -12.97 -4.46
N ARG A 518 -6.88 -12.41 -5.42
CA ARG A 518 -6.94 -12.89 -6.81
C ARG A 518 -7.51 -14.30 -6.99
N TYR A 519 -8.40 -14.71 -6.09
CA TYR A 519 -9.19 -15.92 -6.31
C TYR A 519 -10.22 -15.64 -7.40
N PHE A 520 -10.38 -16.60 -8.31
CA PHE A 520 -11.38 -16.50 -9.36
C PHE A 520 -12.79 -16.40 -8.76
N GLN A 521 -13.59 -15.47 -9.30
CA GLN A 521 -15.00 -15.29 -9.01
C GLN A 521 -15.76 -15.23 -10.33
N SER A 522 -16.90 -15.92 -10.42
CA SER A 522 -17.63 -16.04 -11.69
C SER A 522 -18.12 -14.69 -12.26
N GLN A 523 -18.36 -13.68 -11.42
CA GLN A 523 -18.69 -12.31 -11.89
C GLN A 523 -17.59 -11.66 -12.73
N GLU A 524 -16.34 -12.16 -12.69
CA GLU A 524 -15.27 -11.68 -13.57
C GLU A 524 -15.54 -12.00 -15.04
N LEU A 525 -16.44 -12.95 -15.34
CA LEU A 525 -16.86 -13.27 -16.71
C LEU A 525 -17.90 -12.30 -17.26
N ASP A 526 -18.58 -11.55 -16.39
CA ASP A 526 -19.67 -10.65 -16.76
C ASP A 526 -19.18 -9.23 -17.10
N ILE A 527 -17.87 -9.00 -17.05
CA ILE A 527 -17.23 -7.70 -17.19
C ILE A 527 -16.12 -7.77 -18.23
N GLN A 528 -15.89 -6.66 -18.91
CA GLN A 528 -14.80 -6.52 -19.86
C GLN A 528 -14.30 -5.08 -19.85
N GLY A 529 -12.99 -4.90 -19.66
CA GLY A 529 -12.35 -3.60 -19.79
C GLY A 529 -12.27 -3.13 -21.24
N TYR A 530 -11.99 -1.84 -21.41
CA TYR A 530 -11.75 -1.23 -22.72
C TYR A 530 -10.24 -0.98 -22.90
N THR A 531 -9.64 -1.63 -23.89
CA THR A 531 -8.25 -1.36 -24.28
C THR A 531 -8.23 -0.31 -25.38
N LEU A 532 -7.46 0.77 -25.17
CA LEU A 532 -7.33 1.86 -26.14
C LEU A 532 -6.69 1.36 -27.44
N SER A 533 -7.18 1.85 -28.58
CA SER A 533 -6.60 1.57 -29.90
C SER A 533 -5.25 2.29 -30.08
N ASP A 534 -4.44 1.80 -31.03
CA ASP A 534 -3.16 2.44 -31.36
C ASP A 534 -3.32 3.92 -31.73
N GLY A 535 -4.42 4.29 -32.39
CA GLY A 535 -4.74 5.69 -32.70
C GLY A 535 -4.99 6.55 -31.45
N HIS A 536 -5.68 6.01 -30.44
CA HIS A 536 -5.86 6.70 -29.15
C HIS A 536 -4.55 6.84 -28.39
N ILE A 537 -3.69 5.81 -28.42
CA ILE A 537 -2.37 5.83 -27.79
C ILE A 537 -1.46 6.86 -28.47
N GLN A 538 -1.45 6.91 -29.81
CA GLN A 538 -0.72 7.94 -30.56
C GLN A 538 -1.23 9.34 -30.22
N ALA A 539 -2.55 9.53 -30.14
CA ALA A 539 -3.13 10.82 -29.74
C ALA A 539 -2.71 11.22 -28.32
N LEU A 540 -2.72 10.29 -27.36
CA LEU A 540 -2.25 10.54 -25.99
C LEU A 540 -0.76 10.92 -25.97
N ASN A 541 0.09 10.20 -26.71
CA ASN A 541 1.53 10.49 -26.77
C ASN A 541 1.85 11.81 -27.50
N GLN A 542 1.08 12.17 -28.54
CA GLN A 542 1.31 13.40 -29.32
C GLN A 542 0.70 14.65 -28.66
N ARG A 543 -0.56 14.57 -28.24
CA ARG A 543 -1.31 15.69 -27.66
C ARG A 543 -1.14 15.79 -26.15
N GLN A 544 -0.45 14.82 -25.55
CA GLN A 544 -0.22 14.70 -24.11
C GLN A 544 -1.51 14.67 -23.29
N ARG A 545 -2.68 14.40 -23.91
CA ARG A 545 -4.01 14.44 -23.28
C ARG A 545 -4.98 13.47 -23.93
N LEU A 546 -5.84 12.86 -23.11
CA LEU A 546 -6.94 11.99 -23.55
C LEU A 546 -8.11 12.07 -22.57
N GLN A 547 -9.33 12.01 -23.08
CA GLN A 547 -10.54 11.91 -22.28
C GLN A 547 -11.32 10.65 -22.66
N ILE A 548 -11.78 9.92 -21.66
CA ILE A 548 -12.58 8.71 -21.81
C ILE A 548 -13.86 8.89 -20.99
N GLU A 549 -15.00 8.60 -21.61
CA GLU A 549 -16.31 8.62 -20.95
C GLU A 549 -16.97 7.26 -21.06
N GLN A 550 -17.42 6.75 -19.91
CA GLN A 550 -18.15 5.50 -19.79
C GLN A 550 -19.54 5.81 -19.26
N GLN A 551 -20.56 5.59 -20.10
CA GLN A 551 -21.96 5.78 -19.74
C GLN A 551 -22.58 4.43 -19.34
N VAL A 552 -23.02 4.32 -18.09
CA VAL A 552 -23.67 3.14 -17.54
C VAL A 552 -25.17 3.22 -17.83
N VAL A 553 -25.64 2.36 -18.73
CA VAL A 553 -27.04 2.28 -19.18
C VAL A 553 -27.80 1.15 -18.47
N ALA A 554 -29.13 1.26 -18.39
CA ALA A 554 -29.97 0.25 -17.76
C ALA A 554 -30.05 -1.04 -18.60
N VAL A 555 -30.05 -2.19 -17.93
CA VAL A 555 -30.05 -3.55 -18.53
C VAL A 555 -31.30 -3.83 -19.40
N GLY A 556 -32.36 -3.00 -19.32
CA GLY A 556 -33.56 -3.14 -20.13
C GLY A 556 -33.41 -2.76 -21.61
N ALA A 557 -32.29 -2.18 -22.02
CA ALA A 557 -32.09 -1.65 -23.37
C ALA A 557 -31.24 -2.53 -24.31
N GLN A 558 -30.73 -3.68 -23.84
CA GLN A 558 -29.81 -4.49 -24.64
C GLN A 558 -30.11 -6.01 -24.57
N PRO A 559 -29.79 -6.78 -25.62
CA PRO A 559 -29.98 -8.23 -25.65
C PRO A 559 -29.11 -8.94 -24.59
N ALA A 560 -29.52 -10.15 -24.20
CA ALA A 560 -28.76 -10.98 -23.28
C ALA A 560 -27.31 -11.16 -23.78
N GLY A 561 -26.34 -10.73 -22.97
CA GLY A 561 -24.91 -10.77 -23.30
C GLY A 561 -24.29 -9.47 -23.81
N ALA A 562 -25.03 -8.36 -23.84
CA ALA A 562 -24.51 -7.06 -24.25
C ALA A 562 -24.19 -6.17 -23.02
N PHE A 563 -23.02 -5.51 -23.05
CA PHE A 563 -22.47 -4.78 -21.91
C PHE A 563 -23.25 -3.50 -21.62
N ALA A 564 -23.54 -3.26 -20.34
CA ALA A 564 -24.29 -2.09 -19.86
C ALA A 564 -23.50 -0.76 -19.91
N VAL A 565 -22.41 -0.69 -20.69
CA VAL A 565 -21.49 0.45 -20.70
C VAL A 565 -21.17 0.86 -22.14
N ASN A 566 -21.46 2.11 -22.48
CA ASN A 566 -21.01 2.73 -23.72
C ASN A 566 -19.73 3.54 -23.46
N VAL A 567 -18.63 3.20 -24.15
CA VAL A 567 -17.35 3.90 -24.03
C VAL A 567 -17.16 4.88 -25.19
N ARG A 568 -16.88 6.14 -24.88
CA ARG A 568 -16.50 7.18 -25.84
C ARG A 568 -15.11 7.71 -25.50
N VAL A 569 -14.26 7.83 -26.50
CA VAL A 569 -12.90 8.36 -26.34
C VAL A 569 -12.75 9.60 -27.22
N ARG A 570 -12.27 10.69 -26.63
CA ARG A 570 -11.99 11.95 -27.34
C ARG A 570 -10.61 12.46 -26.91
N ALA A 571 -9.88 13.08 -27.85
CA ALA A 571 -8.75 13.93 -27.54
C ALA A 571 -9.22 15.40 -27.57
N PRO A 572 -9.39 16.07 -26.41
CA PRO A 572 -9.87 17.46 -26.35
C PRO A 572 -8.93 18.41 -27.12
N GLU A 573 -9.45 19.54 -27.58
CA GLU A 573 -8.62 20.61 -28.16
C GLU A 573 -7.89 21.38 -27.05
N ALA A 574 -6.76 22.02 -27.40
CA ALA A 574 -5.97 22.80 -26.44
C ALA A 574 -6.79 23.99 -25.91
N GLY A 575 -7.32 23.88 -24.68
CA GLY A 575 -8.07 24.94 -24.00
C GLY A 575 -9.46 24.56 -23.48
N GLU A 576 -10.02 23.40 -23.86
CA GLU A 576 -11.39 22.99 -23.49
C GLU A 576 -11.55 22.45 -22.04
N MET A 577 -10.48 22.38 -21.25
CA MET A 577 -10.53 21.94 -19.85
C MET A 577 -10.15 23.09 -18.92
N GLU A 578 -11.02 23.38 -17.96
CA GLU A 578 -10.80 24.35 -16.87
C GLU A 578 -9.44 24.11 -16.21
N GLN A 579 -8.65 25.19 -16.12
CA GLN A 579 -7.29 25.16 -15.60
C GLN A 579 -7.27 24.87 -14.09
N ALA A 580 -7.18 23.59 -13.76
CA ALA A 580 -6.47 23.11 -12.58
C ALA A 580 -5.35 22.17 -13.06
N GLY A 581 -4.47 22.66 -13.93
CA GLY A 581 -3.33 21.89 -14.41
C GLY A 581 -2.34 21.62 -13.28
N PRO A 582 -1.76 20.41 -13.15
CA PRO A 582 -0.65 20.20 -12.24
C PRO A 582 0.58 20.98 -12.69
N VAL A 583 1.47 21.20 -11.74
CA VAL A 583 2.75 21.87 -11.94
C VAL A 583 3.57 21.10 -13.00
N PRO A 584 4.23 21.77 -13.96
CA PRO A 584 5.03 21.10 -14.99
C PRO A 584 6.09 20.15 -14.41
N PHE A 585 6.52 19.14 -15.18
CA PHE A 585 7.56 18.20 -14.76
C PHE A 585 8.86 18.89 -14.40
N GLY A 586 9.49 18.44 -13.31
CA GLY A 586 10.65 19.08 -12.71
C GLY A 586 10.33 20.23 -11.75
N VAL A 587 9.06 20.63 -11.63
CA VAL A 587 8.63 21.68 -10.70
C VAL A 587 8.04 21.06 -9.43
N TYR A 588 8.52 21.54 -8.29
CA TYR A 588 8.05 21.09 -6.97
C TYR A 588 6.69 21.72 -6.60
N ASP A 589 5.90 21.00 -5.80
CA ASP A 589 4.64 21.49 -5.24
C ASP A 589 4.78 21.82 -3.74
N VAL A 590 3.65 22.16 -3.10
CA VAL A 590 3.60 22.57 -1.69
C VAL A 590 4.11 21.47 -0.73
N ASP A 591 4.07 20.19 -1.12
CA ASP A 591 4.60 19.10 -0.29
C ASP A 591 6.12 19.19 -0.12
N TYR A 592 6.82 19.79 -1.07
CA TYR A 592 8.25 20.06 -0.97
C TYR A 592 8.57 20.99 0.21
N TYR A 593 7.77 22.03 0.41
CA TYR A 593 7.87 22.92 1.57
C TYR A 593 7.63 22.16 2.88
N HIS A 594 6.55 21.40 2.98
CA HIS A 594 6.26 20.59 4.17
C HIS A 594 7.37 19.57 4.46
N GLY A 595 7.97 19.01 3.40
CA GLY A 595 9.16 18.17 3.49
C GLY A 595 10.35 18.90 4.11
N ARG A 596 10.64 20.13 3.67
CA ARG A 596 11.72 20.99 4.20
C ARG A 596 11.51 21.42 5.66
N GLN A 597 10.32 21.23 6.23
CA GLN A 597 10.05 21.49 7.65
C GLN A 597 10.22 20.25 8.55
N ARG A 598 10.08 19.03 7.99
CA ARG A 598 9.98 17.79 8.79
C ARG A 598 11.05 16.76 8.50
N LYS A 599 11.55 16.70 7.27
CA LYS A 599 12.49 15.66 6.81
C LYS A 599 13.94 16.11 7.05
N PRO A 600 14.71 15.43 7.93
CA PRO A 600 16.09 15.83 8.26
C PRO A 600 16.98 16.04 7.03
N GLN A 601 16.85 15.19 6.01
CA GLN A 601 17.59 15.28 4.75
C GLN A 601 17.29 16.55 3.95
N LEU A 602 16.04 17.02 3.92
CA LEU A 602 15.67 18.22 3.16
C LEU A 602 16.07 19.50 3.90
N ILE A 603 15.92 19.51 5.23
CA ILE A 603 16.42 20.57 6.11
C ILE A 603 17.94 20.73 5.92
N TYR A 604 18.67 19.61 5.99
CA TYR A 604 20.12 19.60 5.82
C TYR A 604 20.55 20.11 4.44
N ARG A 605 19.94 19.61 3.36
CA ARG A 605 20.25 20.04 1.98
C ARG A 605 20.04 21.53 1.76
N LEU A 606 18.91 22.07 2.24
CA LEU A 606 18.63 23.51 2.20
C LEU A 606 19.76 24.28 2.89
N LYS A 607 20.06 23.94 4.15
CA LYS A 607 21.13 24.59 4.91
C LYS A 607 22.49 24.51 4.20
N ARG A 608 22.85 23.34 3.68
CA ARG A 608 24.17 23.11 3.08
C ARG A 608 24.36 23.89 1.78
N ARG A 609 23.31 24.02 0.96
CA ARG A 609 23.34 24.86 -0.25
C ARG A 609 23.37 26.34 0.09
N THR A 610 22.59 26.79 1.08
CA THR A 610 22.69 28.17 1.60
C THR A 610 24.12 28.50 2.03
N ASP A 611 24.78 27.60 2.77
CA ASP A 611 26.16 27.80 3.24
C ASP A 611 27.16 27.95 2.07
N GLU A 612 27.01 27.17 0.97
CA GLU A 612 27.90 27.28 -0.20
C GLU A 612 27.62 28.54 -1.02
N VAL A 613 26.34 28.91 -1.21
CA VAL A 613 25.96 30.14 -1.90
C VAL A 613 26.50 31.36 -1.16
N GLU A 614 26.31 31.41 0.16
CA GLU A 614 26.85 32.49 1.00
C GLU A 614 28.38 32.58 0.88
N ALA A 615 29.08 31.45 0.95
CA ALA A 615 30.54 31.41 0.83
C ALA A 615 31.01 31.91 -0.54
N ALA A 616 30.37 31.46 -1.63
CA ALA A 616 30.68 31.89 -2.99
C ALA A 616 30.47 33.40 -3.16
N LEU A 617 29.32 33.92 -2.72
CA LEU A 617 29.03 35.35 -2.80
C LEU A 617 30.09 36.16 -2.05
N ARG A 618 30.39 35.81 -0.79
CA ARG A 618 31.38 36.54 0.03
C ARG A 618 32.80 36.45 -0.51
N CYS A 619 33.19 35.32 -1.09
CA CYS A 619 34.57 35.10 -1.53
C CYS A 619 34.87 35.74 -2.88
N TYR A 620 33.88 35.84 -3.77
CA TYR A 620 34.12 36.17 -5.17
C TYR A 620 33.46 37.47 -5.62
N HIS A 621 32.65 38.15 -4.80
CA HIS A 621 32.11 39.45 -5.22
C HIS A 621 33.21 40.53 -5.23
N ASP A 622 33.22 41.41 -6.23
CA ASP A 622 34.23 42.48 -6.33
C ASP A 622 33.74 43.84 -5.81
N GLY A 623 32.57 43.89 -5.17
CA GLY A 623 31.97 45.15 -4.70
C GLY A 623 30.80 44.96 -3.74
N ARG A 624 30.08 46.05 -3.45
CA ARG A 624 28.91 46.02 -2.56
C ARG A 624 27.72 45.37 -3.27
N LEU A 625 27.35 44.16 -2.85
CA LEU A 625 26.11 43.52 -3.27
C LEU A 625 24.90 44.38 -2.86
N GLN A 626 23.94 44.54 -3.76
CA GLN A 626 22.67 45.24 -3.51
C GLN A 626 21.48 44.39 -3.94
N VAL A 627 21.55 43.76 -5.12
CA VAL A 627 20.45 42.99 -5.73
C VAL A 627 20.89 41.56 -6.00
N ILE A 628 20.18 40.61 -5.39
CA ILE A 628 20.36 39.17 -5.60
C ILE A 628 19.07 38.59 -6.17
N VAL A 629 19.20 37.87 -7.28
CA VAL A 629 18.10 37.16 -7.94
C VAL A 629 18.26 35.66 -7.71
N ASP A 630 17.20 34.97 -7.30
CA ASP A 630 17.16 33.52 -7.12
C ASP A 630 16.19 32.92 -8.14
N VAL A 631 16.72 32.14 -9.06
CA VAL A 631 15.99 31.44 -10.12
C VAL A 631 15.66 30.05 -9.60
N GLY A 632 14.37 29.72 -9.50
CA GLY A 632 13.87 28.50 -8.83
C GLY A 632 13.85 28.62 -7.30
N THR A 633 13.32 29.72 -6.78
CA THR A 633 13.37 30.05 -5.35
C THR A 633 12.52 29.14 -4.45
N ALA A 634 11.61 28.35 -5.05
CA ALA A 634 10.63 27.53 -4.34
C ALA A 634 9.85 28.33 -3.30
N ASP A 635 9.95 27.94 -2.03
CA ASP A 635 9.32 28.57 -0.87
C ASP A 635 10.01 29.88 -0.41
N GLY A 636 11.24 30.16 -0.86
CA GLY A 636 12.02 31.34 -0.48
C GLY A 636 12.81 31.22 0.84
N LEU A 637 12.84 30.04 1.49
CA LEU A 637 13.57 29.84 2.75
C LEU A 637 15.08 30.07 2.63
N MET A 638 15.69 29.80 1.46
CA MET A 638 17.12 30.08 1.24
C MET A 638 17.38 31.60 1.28
N LEU A 639 16.55 32.38 0.58
CA LEU A 639 16.63 33.84 0.58
C LEU A 639 16.40 34.41 1.99
N GLN A 640 15.47 33.83 2.75
CA GLN A 640 15.26 34.19 4.16
C GLN A 640 16.55 34.01 4.98
N GLN A 641 17.22 32.86 4.84
CA GLN A 641 18.47 32.59 5.55
C GLN A 641 19.62 33.50 5.09
N LEU A 642 19.76 33.75 3.79
CA LEU A 642 20.77 34.67 3.26
C LEU A 642 20.55 36.09 3.78
N ARG A 643 19.31 36.58 3.80
CA ARG A 643 18.96 37.90 4.35
C ARG A 643 19.35 38.02 5.83
N GLN A 644 19.05 37.00 6.63
CA GLN A 644 19.42 36.97 8.05
C GLN A 644 20.94 37.03 8.28
N ARG A 645 21.75 36.54 7.33
CA ARG A 645 23.22 36.43 7.46
C ARG A 645 24.00 37.53 6.75
N MET A 646 23.46 38.07 5.65
CA MET A 646 24.15 39.04 4.77
C MET A 646 23.58 40.46 4.87
N GLY A 647 22.49 40.66 5.62
CA GLY A 647 21.91 41.98 5.89
C GLY A 647 20.86 42.42 4.88
N SER A 648 20.55 43.72 4.88
CA SER A 648 19.46 44.34 4.11
C SER A 648 19.80 44.51 2.61
N LEU A 649 19.90 43.41 1.89
CA LEU A 649 19.95 43.36 0.43
C LEU A 649 18.53 43.29 -0.16
N THR A 650 18.39 43.64 -1.43
CA THR A 650 17.18 43.37 -2.22
C THR A 650 17.26 41.95 -2.76
N PHE A 651 16.37 41.08 -2.29
CA PHE A 651 16.26 39.70 -2.75
C PHE A 651 15.01 39.55 -3.62
N LEU A 652 15.20 39.05 -4.85
CA LEU A 652 14.14 38.75 -5.81
C LEU A 652 14.13 37.24 -6.08
N GLY A 653 13.05 36.56 -5.72
CA GLY A 653 12.89 35.12 -5.93
C GLY A 653 11.85 34.81 -7.00
N PHE A 654 12.20 33.93 -7.94
CA PHE A 654 11.31 33.53 -9.02
C PHE A 654 11.16 32.01 -9.06
N ASP A 655 9.93 31.51 -9.24
CA ASP A 655 9.65 30.09 -9.40
C ASP A 655 8.44 29.88 -10.31
N LEU A 656 8.36 28.73 -10.96
CA LEU A 656 7.22 28.39 -11.81
C LEU A 656 5.99 27.99 -10.98
N SER A 657 6.20 27.53 -9.73
CA SER A 657 5.15 27.07 -8.81
C SER A 657 4.55 28.21 -7.98
N LEU A 658 3.40 28.73 -8.40
CA LEU A 658 2.66 29.73 -7.63
C LEU A 658 2.27 29.24 -6.22
N GLY A 659 2.02 27.93 -6.07
CA GLY A 659 1.71 27.31 -4.78
C GLY A 659 2.86 27.41 -3.78
N LEU A 660 4.09 27.11 -4.21
CA LEU A 660 5.29 27.26 -3.39
C LEU A 660 5.59 28.73 -3.07
N LEU A 661 5.42 29.63 -4.03
CA LEU A 661 5.64 31.06 -3.79
C LEU A 661 4.71 31.59 -2.70
N LYS A 662 3.47 31.10 -2.63
CA LYS A 662 2.44 31.53 -1.66
C LYS A 662 2.51 30.85 -0.29
N VAL A 663 3.14 29.67 -0.18
CA VAL A 663 3.07 28.85 1.06
C VAL A 663 3.73 29.52 2.28
N HIS A 664 4.76 30.33 2.04
CA HIS A 664 5.56 30.94 3.10
C HIS A 664 5.90 32.39 2.72
N PRO A 665 5.14 33.39 3.16
CA PRO A 665 5.51 34.79 2.96
C PRO A 665 6.82 35.09 3.70
N VAL A 666 7.75 35.77 3.04
CA VAL A 666 9.06 36.13 3.61
C VAL A 666 9.23 37.64 3.57
N ASP A 667 9.28 38.26 4.74
CA ASP A 667 9.43 39.72 4.86
C ASP A 667 10.74 40.21 4.22
N GLY A 668 10.62 41.20 3.34
CA GLY A 668 11.76 41.82 2.66
C GLY A 668 12.37 40.97 1.53
N VAL A 669 11.68 39.93 1.07
CA VAL A 669 11.98 39.19 -0.16
C VAL A 669 10.80 39.34 -1.12
N LEU A 670 11.06 39.84 -2.34
CA LEU A 670 10.02 39.93 -3.36
C LEU A 670 10.00 38.61 -4.15
N LYS A 671 8.82 37.98 -4.24
CA LYS A 671 8.62 36.72 -4.93
C LYS A 671 7.62 36.87 -6.06
N SER A 672 7.91 36.31 -7.23
CA SER A 672 7.00 36.34 -8.39
C SER A 672 7.05 35.04 -9.18
N GLN A 673 5.93 34.69 -9.81
CA GLN A 673 5.88 33.53 -10.70
C GLN A 673 6.56 33.87 -12.03
N SER A 674 7.51 33.05 -12.46
CA SER A 674 8.20 33.24 -13.75
C SER A 674 8.81 31.93 -14.25
N ASP A 675 8.97 31.85 -15.57
CA ASP A 675 9.82 30.86 -16.22
C ASP A 675 11.30 31.30 -16.13
N ALA A 676 12.20 30.37 -15.82
CA ALA A 676 13.65 30.59 -15.77
C ALA A 676 14.24 30.94 -17.15
N LEU A 677 13.54 30.61 -18.23
CA LEU A 677 13.95 30.90 -19.60
C LEU A 677 13.53 32.29 -20.08
N VAL A 678 12.63 32.99 -19.35
CA VAL A 678 12.17 34.35 -19.66
C VAL A 678 11.86 35.09 -18.36
N MET A 679 12.85 35.84 -17.86
CA MET A 679 12.77 36.45 -16.52
C MET A 679 12.30 37.92 -16.57
N PRO A 680 11.33 38.36 -15.74
CA PRO A 680 10.82 39.73 -15.68
C PRO A 680 11.77 40.66 -14.89
N VAL A 681 13.07 40.54 -15.14
CA VAL A 681 14.14 41.33 -14.55
C VAL A 681 14.81 42.10 -15.69
N ARG A 682 15.08 43.39 -15.49
CA ARG A 682 15.74 44.23 -16.51
C ARG A 682 17.19 43.79 -16.73
N ASP A 683 17.73 44.14 -17.89
CA ASP A 683 19.13 43.85 -18.23
C ASP A 683 20.08 44.53 -17.24
N SER A 684 21.16 43.83 -16.89
CA SER A 684 22.28 44.37 -16.11
C SER A 684 21.90 45.05 -14.78
N VAL A 685 20.96 44.46 -14.02
CA VAL A 685 20.53 45.00 -12.72
C VAL A 685 20.99 44.18 -11.52
N ALA A 686 21.20 42.87 -11.69
CA ALA A 686 21.57 41.97 -10.60
C ALA A 686 23.08 41.98 -10.38
N ASP A 687 23.50 42.02 -9.11
CA ASP A 687 24.90 41.83 -8.71
C ASP A 687 25.24 40.33 -8.66
N ALA A 688 24.26 39.50 -8.27
CA ALA A 688 24.38 38.06 -8.32
C ALA A 688 23.06 37.38 -8.70
N VAL A 689 23.17 36.25 -9.40
CA VAL A 689 22.09 35.32 -9.70
C VAL A 689 22.42 33.98 -9.04
N ILE A 690 21.43 33.38 -8.38
CA ILE A 690 21.52 32.07 -7.75
C ILE A 690 20.59 31.11 -8.49
N ALA A 691 21.05 29.91 -8.75
CA ALA A 691 20.25 28.84 -9.34
C ALA A 691 20.63 27.49 -8.73
N THR A 692 20.02 27.14 -7.60
CA THR A 692 20.37 25.92 -6.86
C THR A 692 19.45 24.75 -7.18
N ALA A 693 19.97 23.73 -7.85
CA ALA A 693 19.25 22.55 -8.28
C ALA A 693 18.03 22.88 -9.16
N VAL A 694 18.31 23.58 -10.26
CA VAL A 694 17.31 24.14 -11.19
C VAL A 694 17.69 23.86 -12.63
N ILE A 695 18.96 24.00 -12.99
CA ILE A 695 19.43 23.82 -14.36
C ILE A 695 19.18 22.40 -14.89
N GLU A 696 19.14 21.40 -14.02
CA GLU A 696 18.78 20.02 -14.38
C GLU A 696 17.28 19.83 -14.68
N HIS A 697 16.43 20.78 -14.29
CA HIS A 697 14.98 20.72 -14.45
C HIS A 697 14.47 21.57 -15.63
N VAL A 698 15.28 22.47 -16.19
CA VAL A 698 14.86 23.32 -17.31
C VAL A 698 15.02 22.60 -18.67
N PRO A 699 14.15 22.86 -19.65
CA PRO A 699 14.22 22.19 -20.95
C PRO A 699 15.35 22.71 -21.86
N ASP A 700 15.84 23.94 -21.64
CA ASP A 700 17.01 24.50 -22.33
C ASP A 700 17.93 25.22 -21.33
N ALA A 701 18.94 24.49 -20.85
CA ALA A 701 19.95 25.01 -19.94
C ALA A 701 20.72 26.20 -20.55
N GLY A 702 20.96 26.20 -21.87
CA GLY A 702 21.64 27.30 -22.54
C GLY A 702 20.82 28.59 -22.55
N ALA A 703 19.51 28.49 -22.75
CA ALA A 703 18.60 29.63 -22.65
C ALA A 703 18.53 30.19 -21.23
N MET A 704 18.45 29.33 -20.20
CA MET A 704 18.53 29.76 -18.81
C MET A 704 19.83 30.51 -18.51
N LEU A 705 20.97 30.00 -18.97
CA LEU A 705 22.27 30.65 -18.78
C LEU A 705 22.35 32.02 -19.47
N ARG A 706 21.83 32.14 -20.69
CA ARG A 706 21.74 33.43 -21.40
C ARG A 706 20.86 34.44 -20.66
N GLU A 707 19.74 33.98 -20.09
CA GLU A 707 18.89 34.84 -19.27
C GLU A 707 19.57 35.27 -17.96
N CYS A 708 20.27 34.36 -17.29
CA CYS A 708 21.11 34.71 -16.14
C CYS A 708 22.16 35.75 -16.51
N ALA A 709 22.83 35.59 -17.66
CA ALA A 709 23.81 36.55 -18.16
C ALA A 709 23.17 37.91 -18.46
N ARG A 710 21.98 37.95 -19.08
CA ARG A 710 21.26 39.19 -19.38
C ARG A 710 20.96 40.01 -18.11
N MET A 711 20.47 39.35 -17.07
CA MET A 711 20.11 40.01 -15.79
C MET A 711 21.32 40.54 -15.02
N LEU A 712 22.48 39.90 -15.15
CA LEU A 712 23.70 40.24 -14.42
C LEU A 712 24.38 41.50 -14.98
N ARG A 713 24.87 42.35 -14.07
CA ARG A 713 25.81 43.43 -14.42
C ARG A 713 27.13 42.84 -14.95
N PRO A 714 27.91 43.58 -15.77
CA PRO A 714 29.29 43.20 -16.06
C PRO A 714 30.07 42.93 -14.77
N GLY A 715 30.78 41.81 -14.70
CA GLY A 715 31.48 41.37 -13.48
C GLY A 715 30.60 40.74 -12.40
N GLY A 716 29.27 40.67 -12.58
CA GLY A 716 28.34 40.01 -11.67
C GLY A 716 28.49 38.49 -11.63
N LEU A 717 28.00 37.86 -10.57
CA LEU A 717 28.21 36.43 -10.30
C LEU A 717 26.96 35.58 -10.57
N LEU A 718 27.15 34.42 -11.17
CA LEU A 718 26.16 33.35 -11.21
C LEU A 718 26.66 32.18 -10.34
N VAL A 719 25.88 31.79 -9.33
CA VAL A 719 26.16 30.66 -8.44
C VAL A 719 25.16 29.54 -8.72
N MET A 720 25.64 28.41 -9.21
CA MET A 720 24.82 27.26 -9.55
C MET A 720 25.18 26.03 -8.74
N THR A 721 24.17 25.22 -8.44
CA THR A 721 24.40 23.85 -7.94
C THR A 721 23.54 22.86 -8.71
N THR A 722 24.03 21.63 -8.88
CA THR A 722 23.29 20.53 -9.50
C THR A 722 23.77 19.19 -8.94
N PRO A 723 22.97 18.11 -8.94
CA PRO A 723 23.38 16.77 -8.56
C PRO A 723 24.53 16.23 -9.41
N ASP A 724 25.39 15.40 -8.82
CA ASP A 724 26.41 14.67 -9.58
C ASP A 724 25.79 13.45 -10.31
N PRO A 725 25.94 13.31 -11.64
CA PRO A 725 25.29 12.25 -12.41
C PRO A 725 25.70 10.82 -12.01
N LEU A 726 26.93 10.61 -11.53
CA LEU A 726 27.41 9.28 -11.11
C LEU A 726 26.76 8.88 -9.79
N MET A 727 26.76 9.79 -8.82
CA MET A 727 26.13 9.56 -7.52
C MET A 727 24.61 9.47 -7.63
N GLU A 728 24.00 10.21 -8.54
CA GLU A 728 22.59 10.08 -8.87
C GLU A 728 22.26 8.67 -9.39
N LYS A 729 23.01 8.16 -10.38
CA LYS A 729 22.85 6.78 -10.90
C LYS A 729 23.05 5.71 -9.85
N ILE A 730 24.00 5.90 -8.92
CA ILE A 730 24.22 4.97 -7.80
C ILE A 730 23.03 5.02 -6.85
N SER A 731 22.59 6.23 -6.47
CA SER A 731 21.48 6.45 -5.53
C SER A 731 20.12 5.97 -6.07
N SER A 732 19.88 6.06 -7.38
CA SER A 732 18.68 5.55 -8.04
C SER A 732 18.69 4.02 -8.12
N ARG A 733 19.84 3.39 -8.41
CA ARG A 733 20.01 1.93 -8.39
C ARG A 733 19.80 1.31 -7.01
N ILE A 734 20.21 2.00 -5.95
CA ILE A 734 20.03 1.56 -4.55
C ILE A 734 18.73 2.06 -3.91
N GLY A 735 17.91 2.81 -4.66
CA GLY A 735 16.56 3.24 -4.24
C GLY A 735 16.52 4.29 -3.12
N LEU A 736 17.58 5.08 -2.95
CA LEU A 736 17.68 6.09 -1.89
C LEU A 736 17.09 7.47 -2.28
N LEU A 737 16.87 7.74 -3.57
CA LEU A 737 16.26 8.99 -4.05
C LEU A 737 14.99 8.70 -4.88
N LYS A 738 13.88 9.38 -4.54
CA LYS A 738 12.70 9.52 -5.40
C LYS A 738 13.03 10.58 -6.45
N GLU A 739 12.93 10.22 -7.72
CA GLU A 739 13.17 11.10 -8.87
C GLU A 739 12.13 12.24 -8.87
N ALA A 740 12.57 13.49 -8.70
CA ALA A 740 11.87 14.65 -9.23
C ALA A 740 12.57 14.91 -10.57
N GLY A 741 11.88 14.65 -11.67
CA GLY A 741 12.48 14.49 -13.00
C GLY A 741 13.53 15.53 -13.38
N HIS A 742 14.73 15.05 -13.74
CA HIS A 742 15.75 15.84 -14.42
C HIS A 742 15.50 15.74 -15.94
N GLN A 743 15.46 16.89 -16.62
CA GLN A 743 15.43 16.98 -18.09
C GLN A 743 16.81 16.66 -18.68
N GLU A 744 17.87 17.14 -18.02
CA GLU A 744 19.26 16.90 -18.42
C GLU A 744 20.15 16.73 -17.17
N THR A 745 21.12 15.82 -17.22
CA THR A 745 22.12 15.63 -16.15
C THR A 745 23.50 16.06 -16.66
N LEU A 746 24.01 17.16 -16.11
CA LEU A 746 25.29 17.75 -16.50
C LEU A 746 26.37 17.40 -15.48
N ASN A 747 27.54 16.98 -15.94
CA ASN A 747 28.71 16.87 -15.08
C ASN A 747 29.43 18.23 -14.95
N LEU A 748 30.39 18.32 -14.02
CA LEU A 748 31.07 19.58 -13.68
C LEU A 748 31.79 20.21 -14.88
N SER A 749 32.41 19.42 -15.77
CA SER A 749 33.07 19.92 -16.99
C SER A 749 32.06 20.53 -17.95
N GLN A 750 30.96 19.80 -18.20
CA GLN A 750 29.89 20.24 -19.09
C GLN A 750 29.22 21.52 -18.58
N LEU A 751 29.05 21.66 -17.25
CA LEU A 751 28.49 22.86 -16.65
C LEU A 751 29.43 24.07 -16.82
N CYS A 752 30.75 23.87 -16.74
CA CYS A 752 31.75 24.91 -17.01
C CYS A 752 31.72 25.31 -18.50
N GLU A 753 31.84 24.35 -19.41
CA GLU A 753 31.84 24.59 -20.87
C GLU A 753 30.59 25.35 -21.34
N ARG A 754 29.40 24.97 -20.85
CA ARG A 754 28.15 25.66 -21.18
C ARG A 754 28.07 27.06 -20.61
N SER A 755 28.61 27.28 -19.41
CA SER A 755 28.69 28.61 -18.81
C SER A 755 29.62 29.50 -19.63
N GLU A 756 30.77 29.00 -20.06
CA GLU A 756 31.70 29.73 -20.92
C GLU A 756 31.08 30.09 -22.27
N ALA A 757 30.38 29.14 -22.91
CA ALA A 757 29.64 29.39 -24.14
C ALA A 757 28.52 30.44 -23.98
N ALA A 758 28.02 30.67 -22.77
CA ALA A 758 27.02 31.68 -22.46
C ALA A 758 27.62 33.05 -22.08
N GLY A 759 28.93 33.24 -22.22
CA GLY A 759 29.61 34.51 -21.95
C GLY A 759 30.06 34.69 -20.49
N PHE A 760 30.29 33.59 -19.78
CA PHE A 760 30.82 33.62 -18.42
C PHE A 760 32.28 33.15 -18.35
N GLN A 761 33.00 33.61 -17.33
CA GLN A 761 34.30 33.09 -16.92
C GLN A 761 34.12 32.25 -15.66
N VAL A 762 34.63 31.01 -15.64
CA VAL A 762 34.56 30.14 -14.45
C VAL A 762 35.51 30.67 -13.37
N VAL A 763 34.97 30.85 -12.15
CA VAL A 763 35.71 31.33 -10.98
C VAL A 763 35.97 30.20 -9.98
N GLU A 764 34.97 29.35 -9.74
CA GLU A 764 35.12 28.15 -8.91
C GLU A 764 34.28 27.01 -9.49
N ALA A 765 34.82 25.80 -9.51
CA ALA A 765 34.09 24.59 -9.85
C ALA A 765 34.51 23.49 -8.87
N LYS A 766 33.56 22.93 -8.12
CA LYS A 766 33.85 21.88 -7.13
C LYS A 766 32.67 20.95 -6.89
N LYS A 767 32.95 19.75 -6.37
CA LYS A 767 31.92 18.85 -5.82
C LYS A 767 31.80 18.98 -4.31
N PHE A 768 30.61 18.82 -3.76
CA PHE A 768 30.35 18.96 -2.32
C PHE A 768 29.18 18.06 -1.87
N MET A 769 29.00 17.93 -0.54
CA MET A 769 27.90 17.19 0.09
C MET A 769 27.95 15.68 -0.21
N PHE A 770 28.69 14.92 0.59
CA PHE A 770 28.67 13.44 0.49
C PHE A 770 27.57 12.78 1.33
N SER A 771 27.09 13.43 2.41
CA SER A 771 26.04 12.87 3.26
C SER A 771 24.65 13.37 2.86
N PRO A 772 23.62 12.51 2.84
CA PRO A 772 22.25 12.92 2.54
C PRO A 772 21.52 13.59 3.71
N VAL A 773 21.94 13.39 4.97
CA VAL A 773 21.28 13.90 6.19
C VAL A 773 22.16 14.81 7.05
N GLY A 774 23.46 14.85 6.74
CA GLY A 774 24.46 15.59 7.50
C GLY A 774 24.74 15.04 8.90
N PHE A 775 25.95 15.25 9.41
CA PHE A 775 26.33 14.87 10.78
C PHE A 775 27.52 15.71 11.30
N PRO A 776 27.76 15.75 12.62
CA PRO A 776 28.88 16.49 13.19
C PRO A 776 30.22 16.03 12.59
N ALA A 777 31.08 16.96 12.17
CA ALA A 777 32.37 16.76 11.49
C ALA A 777 32.34 16.40 9.98
N GLU A 778 31.18 16.40 9.32
CA GLU A 778 31.11 16.14 7.86
C GLU A 778 32.02 17.07 7.03
N LYS A 779 32.01 18.38 7.28
CA LYS A 779 32.89 19.34 6.57
C LYS A 779 34.39 19.07 6.80
N LEU A 780 34.76 18.45 7.92
CA LEU A 780 36.15 18.05 8.21
C LEU A 780 36.53 16.82 7.38
N ILE A 781 35.62 15.83 7.30
CA ILE A 781 35.76 14.64 6.48
C ILE A 781 35.81 15.01 5.00
N GLU A 782 34.94 15.93 4.53
CA GLU A 782 34.96 16.44 3.15
C GLU A 782 36.33 17.04 2.79
N ARG A 783 36.93 17.84 3.69
CA ARG A 783 38.28 18.39 3.48
C ARG A 783 39.33 17.28 3.43
N GLY A 784 39.24 16.29 4.30
CA GLY A 784 40.12 15.13 4.30
C GLY A 784 40.03 14.33 3.01
N MET A 785 38.81 14.05 2.53
CA MET A 785 38.53 13.33 1.28
C MET A 785 39.10 14.09 0.07
N ARG A 786 38.96 15.42 0.03
CA ARG A 786 39.56 16.26 -1.01
C ARG A 786 41.09 16.20 -1.00
N ALA A 787 41.70 16.24 0.18
CA ALA A 787 43.16 16.17 0.31
C ALA A 787 43.76 14.84 -0.19
N VAL A 788 42.96 13.77 -0.24
CA VAL A 788 43.38 12.44 -0.73
C VAL A 788 42.77 12.07 -2.10
N GLY A 789 42.14 13.02 -2.81
CA GLY A 789 41.63 12.82 -4.17
C GLY A 789 40.35 11.97 -4.28
N LEU A 790 39.56 11.85 -3.20
CA LEU A 790 38.30 11.08 -3.17
C LEU A 790 37.06 11.92 -3.53
N ASP A 791 37.20 12.89 -4.42
CA ASP A 791 36.12 13.84 -4.79
C ASP A 791 34.94 13.18 -5.51
N LEU A 792 35.14 11.97 -6.02
CA LEU A 792 34.16 11.18 -6.77
C LEU A 792 32.93 10.75 -5.96
N VAL A 793 33.00 10.77 -4.62
CA VAL A 793 31.90 10.33 -3.73
C VAL A 793 30.94 11.46 -3.32
N MET A 794 31.16 12.68 -3.81
CA MET A 794 30.33 13.85 -3.51
C MET A 794 29.05 13.84 -4.36
N ALA A 795 27.90 14.07 -3.72
CA ALA A 795 26.60 13.91 -4.38
C ALA A 795 26.12 15.16 -5.15
N ASN A 796 26.72 16.33 -4.91
CA ASN A 796 26.37 17.58 -5.59
C ASN A 796 27.61 18.29 -6.16
N GLN A 797 27.35 19.18 -7.09
CA GLN A 797 28.33 19.99 -7.80
C GLN A 797 27.96 21.47 -7.65
N LEU A 798 28.96 22.35 -7.52
CA LEU A 798 28.83 23.80 -7.47
C LEU A 798 29.73 24.41 -8.55
N VAL A 799 29.18 25.35 -9.31
CA VAL A 799 29.93 26.22 -10.23
C VAL A 799 29.59 27.67 -9.92
N VAL A 800 30.63 28.48 -9.76
CA VAL A 800 30.55 29.94 -9.65
C VAL A 800 31.20 30.52 -10.89
N VAL A 801 30.44 31.31 -11.64
CA VAL A 801 30.94 31.97 -12.84
C VAL A 801 30.69 33.47 -12.78
N ARG A 802 31.49 34.23 -13.53
CA ARG A 802 31.44 35.69 -13.61
C ARG A 802 31.08 36.13 -15.01
N LYS A 803 30.18 37.11 -15.15
CA LYS A 803 29.85 37.67 -16.46
C LYS A 803 31.04 38.49 -16.99
N VAL A 804 31.50 38.16 -18.20
CA VAL A 804 32.60 38.85 -18.91
C VAL A 804 32.07 40.06 -19.66
#